data_AF-A0A517XMV7-F1
#
_entry.id   AF-A0A517XMV7-F1
#
_cell.length_a   1.000
_cell.length_b   1.000
_cell.length_c   1.000
_cell.angle_alpha   90.00
_cell.angle_beta   90.00
_cell.angle_gamma   90.00
#
_symmetry.space_group_name_H-M   'P 1'
#
loop_
_entity.id
_entity.type
_entity.pdbx_description
1 polymer ?
#
loop_
_entity_poly.entity_id
_entity_poly.type
_entity_poly.pdbx_seq_one_letter_code
_entity_poly.pdbx_strand_id
1 'polypeptide(L)'
;MTALVLAAALQPVPLPACAWVRAEGETAGAGFVVDSQKRWLVTARHVVADHTAVDVFFPWVENGTLVTDRAAYLRARGRLRERGLLVTGTVVRTHDAADLALVELPSFPAGTPAVTLAAARVGEPLRVVGHRLDLDTLWNRTSGPARQVGVLAAGYTWRGRTLAAGAGVVLGQLPIEEGDSGGPAFDSRGNCVGMAAALRRQAPDAAVVISADEIRRFLSAAADAPPAERSNAAESLQRAAVWVRPTATERFAGGVLIDRDRGLVLSSAKGLAVGDRVGLAFALPRGAGVVGERAPYRDPVGLQLKGAWRAAAVLARDTDRDLALLRVDSVPASAQGVNLAANPPAAGDAVHAVSHPGGVEFAFVYAAGVVRQRGRVALGDGEKAPRVGALVLQLPTQAGSPGGPVANARGELVGVLAARDGAQSVGYAADPAEVGAFLDANDVTRLPRTLPGLAARLNAVPGRVAAQVAVALARHGKLTDALAFDPACPEAHLAQATQLFERGFAPREARDFLDPALSGGRFHAPALRLRADLSVRATDWRAARGDLERLLDADPADTASRRKLVRVLLELGKDADAASAVGDAVRADAGSLTNLVTDLNEQADALEKKFPGAPGVPAGWLERGLTAARDALPAGPGREGLTAALRRAAGATDAERLRLLRGAGR
;
A
#
# COMPACT_ATOMS: atom_id res chain seq x y z
N MET A 1 -31.06 -7.98 7.28
CA MET A 1 -29.96 -8.72 6.60
C MET A 1 -29.19 -9.69 7.50
N THR A 2 -29.50 -9.79 8.80
CA THR A 2 -28.95 -10.79 9.74
C THR A 2 -29.15 -12.24 9.27
N ALA A 3 -30.20 -12.49 8.48
CA ALA A 3 -30.49 -13.81 7.89
C ALA A 3 -29.52 -14.25 6.78
N LEU A 4 -28.89 -13.32 6.03
CA LEU A 4 -27.98 -13.68 4.93
C LEU A 4 -26.62 -14.18 5.45
N VAL A 5 -26.16 -13.66 6.59
CA VAL A 5 -24.92 -14.07 7.26
C VAL A 5 -25.06 -15.46 7.88
N LEU A 6 -26.22 -15.78 8.47
CA LEU A 6 -26.52 -17.13 8.94
C LEU A 6 -26.69 -18.14 7.80
N ALA A 7 -27.37 -17.78 6.70
CA ALA A 7 -27.54 -18.67 5.55
C ALA A 7 -26.21 -19.00 4.83
N ALA A 8 -25.29 -18.03 4.76
CA ALA A 8 -23.96 -18.24 4.17
C ALA A 8 -23.02 -19.08 5.07
N ALA A 9 -23.26 -19.13 6.39
CA ALA A 9 -22.55 -20.01 7.32
C ALA A 9 -23.04 -21.48 7.25
N LEU A 10 -24.20 -21.71 6.63
CA LEU A 10 -24.87 -23.02 6.53
C LEU A 10 -24.63 -23.75 5.19
N GLN A 11 -23.95 -23.14 4.22
CA GLN A 11 -23.61 -23.80 2.95
C GLN A 11 -22.50 -24.85 3.18
N PRO A 12 -22.67 -26.10 2.73
CA PRO A 12 -21.73 -27.17 3.01
C PRO A 12 -20.40 -26.93 2.29
N VAL A 13 -19.33 -26.77 3.08
CA VAL A 13 -17.96 -26.90 2.61
C VAL A 13 -17.75 -28.35 2.15
N PRO A 14 -17.09 -28.65 1.02
CA PRO A 14 -16.91 -30.01 0.52
C PRO A 14 -15.87 -30.77 1.36
N LEU A 15 -16.22 -31.04 2.61
CA LEU A 15 -15.39 -31.73 3.59
C LEU A 15 -14.87 -33.09 3.09
N PRO A 16 -15.66 -33.92 2.36
CA PRO A 16 -15.15 -35.17 1.79
C PRO A 16 -13.96 -35.01 0.84
N ALA A 17 -13.77 -33.82 0.24
CA ALA A 17 -12.62 -33.51 -0.61
C ALA A 17 -11.36 -33.13 0.19
N CYS A 18 -11.49 -32.89 1.50
CA CYS A 18 -10.41 -32.45 2.37
C CYS A 18 -9.70 -33.64 3.02
N ALA A 19 -8.44 -33.47 3.38
CA ALA A 19 -7.64 -34.50 4.04
C ALA A 19 -6.70 -33.91 5.09
N TRP A 20 -6.36 -34.73 6.08
CA TRP A 20 -5.25 -34.50 7.00
C TRP A 20 -4.00 -35.21 6.48
N VAL A 21 -2.96 -34.44 6.18
CA VAL A 21 -1.71 -34.91 5.58
C VAL A 21 -0.61 -34.93 6.63
N ARG A 22 0.12 -36.04 6.71
CA ARG A 22 1.22 -36.21 7.66
C ARG A 22 2.46 -36.77 6.98
N ALA A 23 3.55 -36.02 7.06
CA ALA A 23 4.89 -36.54 6.83
C ALA A 23 5.40 -37.13 8.16
N GLU A 24 5.51 -38.46 8.22
CA GLU A 24 5.75 -39.19 9.47
C GLU A 24 7.02 -38.67 10.21
N GLY A 25 6.86 -38.29 11.48
CA GLY A 25 7.94 -37.84 12.36
C GLY A 25 8.36 -36.36 12.23
N GLU A 26 7.88 -35.63 11.22
CA GLU A 26 8.32 -34.24 10.99
C GLU A 26 7.19 -33.21 11.01
N THR A 27 6.23 -33.31 10.09
CA THR A 27 5.27 -32.23 9.82
C THR A 27 3.87 -32.77 9.54
N ALA A 28 2.87 -31.97 9.85
CA ALA A 28 1.47 -32.27 9.56
C ALA A 28 0.76 -31.00 9.09
N GLY A 29 -0.21 -31.19 8.21
CA GLY A 29 -1.01 -30.12 7.62
C GLY A 29 -2.29 -30.67 7.02
N ALA A 30 -2.92 -29.88 6.18
CA ALA A 30 -4.11 -30.26 5.44
C ALA A 30 -3.79 -30.49 3.95
N GLY A 31 -4.76 -31.03 3.23
CA GLY A 31 -4.69 -31.22 1.79
C GLY A 31 -6.09 -31.37 1.20
N PHE A 32 -6.20 -31.38 -0.12
CA PHE A 32 -7.48 -31.54 -0.78
C PHE A 32 -7.37 -32.16 -2.18
N VAL A 33 -8.42 -32.86 -2.58
CA VAL A 33 -8.51 -33.57 -3.86
C VAL A 33 -8.77 -32.58 -4.99
N VAL A 34 -7.93 -32.62 -6.01
CA VAL A 34 -8.02 -31.75 -7.21
C VAL A 34 -8.38 -32.52 -8.47
N ASP A 35 -8.17 -33.84 -8.49
CA ASP A 35 -8.57 -34.70 -9.61
C ASP A 35 -8.88 -36.11 -9.08
N SER A 36 -10.16 -36.46 -9.04
CA SER A 36 -10.62 -37.77 -8.54
C SER A 36 -10.22 -38.93 -9.47
N GLN A 37 -10.05 -38.68 -10.78
CA GLN A 37 -9.71 -39.72 -11.75
C GLN A 37 -8.23 -40.05 -11.72
N LYS A 38 -7.37 -39.03 -11.65
CA LYS A 38 -5.91 -39.19 -11.54
C LYS A 38 -5.43 -39.49 -10.13
N ARG A 39 -6.33 -39.47 -9.16
CA ARG A 39 -6.04 -39.64 -7.73
C ARG A 39 -5.06 -38.63 -7.17
N TRP A 40 -5.25 -37.37 -7.56
CA TRP A 40 -4.38 -36.29 -7.17
C TRP A 40 -4.94 -35.46 -6.03
N LEU A 41 -4.06 -35.23 -5.06
CA LEU A 41 -4.26 -34.34 -3.92
C LEU A 41 -3.17 -33.25 -3.92
N VAL A 42 -3.56 -32.02 -3.59
CA VAL A 42 -2.63 -30.91 -3.38
C VAL A 42 -2.49 -30.62 -1.88
N THR A 43 -1.27 -30.30 -1.46
CA THR A 43 -0.94 -29.79 -0.12
C THR A 43 0.24 -28.81 -0.23
N ALA A 44 0.67 -28.24 0.90
CA ALA A 44 1.79 -27.32 0.92
C ALA A 44 3.14 -28.04 0.78
N ARG A 45 4.07 -27.43 0.05
CA ARG A 45 5.45 -27.96 -0.12
C ARG A 45 6.15 -28.14 1.22
N HIS A 46 5.95 -27.22 2.15
CA HIS A 46 6.55 -27.32 3.47
C HIS A 46 5.90 -28.36 4.39
N VAL A 47 4.68 -28.83 4.07
CA VAL A 47 4.00 -29.93 4.79
C VAL A 47 4.53 -31.30 4.37
N VAL A 48 4.98 -31.46 3.13
CA VAL A 48 5.65 -32.71 2.70
C VAL A 48 7.14 -32.72 3.00
N ALA A 49 7.74 -31.54 3.21
CA ALA A 49 9.19 -31.37 3.39
C ALA A 49 9.98 -32.17 2.33
N ASP A 50 10.99 -32.94 2.71
CA ASP A 50 11.79 -33.72 1.77
C ASP A 50 11.33 -35.20 1.67
N HIS A 51 10.13 -35.52 2.21
CA HIS A 51 9.55 -36.86 2.15
C HIS A 51 8.97 -37.18 0.77
N THR A 52 9.18 -38.42 0.31
CA THR A 52 8.62 -38.94 -0.94
C THR A 52 7.26 -39.63 -0.76
N ALA A 53 6.84 -39.88 0.48
CA ALA A 53 5.57 -40.47 0.83
C ALA A 53 4.96 -39.81 2.08
N VAL A 54 3.63 -39.70 2.10
CA VAL A 54 2.87 -39.11 3.21
C VAL A 54 1.64 -39.93 3.55
N ASP A 55 1.27 -39.98 4.83
CA ASP A 55 0.01 -40.55 5.27
C ASP A 55 -1.11 -39.52 5.08
N VAL A 56 -2.21 -39.94 4.48
CA VAL A 56 -3.37 -39.11 4.16
C VAL A 56 -4.62 -39.71 4.80
N PHE A 57 -5.22 -38.96 5.71
CA PHE A 57 -6.45 -39.33 6.40
C PHE A 57 -7.64 -38.54 5.83
N PHE A 58 -8.76 -39.23 5.63
CA PHE A 58 -10.03 -38.63 5.20
C PHE A 58 -11.02 -38.49 6.37
N PRO A 59 -12.09 -37.67 6.22
CA PRO A 59 -13.13 -37.53 7.23
C PRO A 59 -13.74 -38.89 7.61
N TRP A 60 -13.73 -39.19 8.91
CA TRP A 60 -14.25 -40.43 9.46
C TRP A 60 -15.57 -40.11 10.16
N VAL A 61 -16.65 -40.68 9.65
CA VAL A 61 -17.97 -40.60 10.26
C VAL A 61 -18.26 -41.92 10.97
N GLU A 62 -18.66 -41.84 12.25
CA GLU A 62 -19.13 -42.97 13.04
C GLU A 62 -20.51 -42.64 13.61
N ASN A 63 -21.48 -43.52 13.37
CA ASN A 63 -22.88 -43.34 13.80
C ASN A 63 -23.48 -41.99 13.38
N GLY A 64 -23.21 -41.55 12.15
CA GLY A 64 -23.69 -40.28 11.60
C GLY A 64 -22.99 -39.03 12.13
N THR A 65 -21.99 -39.17 13.00
CA THR A 65 -21.23 -38.06 13.58
C THR A 65 -19.80 -38.05 13.07
N LEU A 66 -19.31 -36.86 12.68
CA LEU A 66 -17.90 -36.68 12.31
C LEU A 66 -17.02 -36.88 13.54
N VAL A 67 -16.09 -37.83 13.47
CA VAL A 67 -15.05 -37.97 14.49
C VAL A 67 -14.04 -36.85 14.28
N THR A 68 -13.76 -36.10 15.34
CA THR A 68 -12.80 -34.99 15.31
C THR A 68 -11.59 -35.20 16.21
N ASP A 69 -11.64 -36.09 17.21
CA ASP A 69 -10.50 -36.36 18.10
C ASP A 69 -9.28 -36.88 17.32
N ARG A 70 -8.20 -36.10 17.32
CA ARG A 70 -6.93 -36.45 16.69
C ARG A 70 -6.37 -37.77 17.23
N ALA A 71 -6.46 -37.99 18.54
CA ALA A 71 -5.94 -39.21 19.15
C ALA A 71 -6.75 -40.45 18.73
N ALA A 72 -8.06 -40.29 18.50
CA ALA A 72 -8.90 -41.37 17.97
C ALA A 72 -8.45 -41.82 16.57
N TYR A 73 -8.13 -40.88 15.68
CA TYR A 73 -7.57 -41.19 14.35
C TYR A 73 -6.25 -41.97 14.43
N LEU A 74 -5.35 -41.55 15.33
CA LEU A 74 -4.05 -42.19 15.52
C LEU A 74 -4.18 -43.59 16.12
N ARG A 75 -5.08 -43.78 17.09
CA ARG A 75 -5.36 -45.11 17.68
C ARG A 75 -6.03 -46.05 16.67
N ALA A 76 -6.83 -45.51 15.75
CA ALA A 76 -7.60 -46.29 14.78
C ALA A 76 -6.89 -46.52 13.42
N ARG A 77 -5.57 -46.28 13.30
CA ARG A 77 -4.84 -46.38 12.00
C ARG A 77 -5.12 -47.68 11.24
N GLY A 78 -5.11 -48.84 11.90
CA GLY A 78 -5.41 -50.13 11.27
C GLY A 78 -6.82 -50.18 10.68
N ARG A 79 -7.83 -49.87 11.50
CA ARG A 79 -9.24 -49.81 11.10
C ARG A 79 -9.50 -48.79 9.98
N LEU A 80 -8.82 -47.65 10.00
CA LEU A 80 -8.96 -46.62 8.97
C LEU A 80 -8.32 -47.05 7.63
N ARG A 81 -7.21 -47.81 7.66
CA ARG A 81 -6.61 -48.40 6.46
C ARG A 81 -7.54 -49.42 5.81
N GLU A 82 -8.12 -50.32 6.60
CA GLU A 82 -9.11 -51.31 6.10
C GLU A 82 -10.33 -50.65 5.45
N ARG A 83 -10.73 -49.48 5.95
CA ARG A 83 -11.86 -48.70 5.42
C ARG A 83 -11.49 -47.77 4.26
N GLY A 84 -10.22 -47.72 3.86
CA GLY A 84 -9.73 -46.77 2.84
C GLY A 84 -9.77 -45.30 3.27
N LEU A 85 -9.92 -45.03 4.57
CA LEU A 85 -9.92 -43.68 5.16
C LEU A 85 -8.52 -43.21 5.59
N LEU A 86 -7.54 -44.11 5.60
CA LEU A 86 -6.11 -43.81 5.72
C LEU A 86 -5.38 -44.51 4.56
N VAL A 87 -4.67 -43.73 3.75
CA VAL A 87 -3.84 -44.23 2.65
C VAL A 87 -2.45 -43.57 2.72
N THR A 88 -1.43 -44.26 2.20
CA THR A 88 -0.10 -43.68 2.02
C THR A 88 0.03 -43.23 0.57
N GLY A 89 0.19 -41.93 0.36
CA GLY A 89 0.34 -41.31 -0.95
C GLY A 89 1.80 -41.07 -1.31
N THR A 90 2.09 -41.01 -2.61
CA THR A 90 3.42 -40.72 -3.17
C THR A 90 3.50 -39.25 -3.57
N VAL A 91 4.52 -38.53 -3.11
CA VAL A 91 4.78 -37.15 -3.53
C VAL A 91 5.38 -37.19 -4.93
N VAL A 92 4.59 -36.81 -5.93
CA VAL A 92 4.98 -36.91 -7.35
C VAL A 92 5.66 -35.65 -7.86
N ARG A 93 5.39 -34.50 -7.24
CA ARG A 93 5.94 -33.20 -7.69
C ARG A 93 5.86 -32.15 -6.59
N THR A 94 6.86 -31.28 -6.54
CA THR A 94 6.98 -30.16 -5.60
C THR A 94 7.34 -28.87 -6.32
N HIS A 95 6.98 -27.72 -5.74
CA HIS A 95 7.30 -26.39 -6.28
C HIS A 95 7.50 -25.36 -5.17
N ASP A 96 8.75 -25.10 -4.79
CA ASP A 96 9.13 -24.20 -3.69
C ASP A 96 8.63 -22.77 -3.91
N ALA A 97 8.72 -22.24 -5.13
CA ALA A 97 8.31 -20.88 -5.46
C ALA A 97 6.79 -20.65 -5.40
N ALA A 98 5.98 -21.70 -5.29
CA ALA A 98 4.53 -21.61 -5.10
C ALA A 98 4.06 -22.26 -3.78
N ASP A 99 4.99 -22.85 -3.03
CA ASP A 99 4.72 -23.68 -1.85
C ASP A 99 3.70 -24.81 -2.12
N LEU A 100 3.79 -25.47 -3.28
CA LEU A 100 2.85 -26.53 -3.69
C LEU A 100 3.51 -27.90 -3.75
N ALA A 101 2.77 -28.93 -3.33
CA ALA A 101 3.12 -30.33 -3.53
C ALA A 101 1.90 -31.09 -4.09
N LEU A 102 2.17 -31.95 -5.08
CA LEU A 102 1.21 -32.88 -5.65
C LEU A 102 1.48 -34.28 -5.09
N VAL A 103 0.44 -34.90 -4.56
CA VAL A 103 0.47 -36.26 -4.00
C VAL A 103 -0.48 -37.13 -4.81
N GLU A 104 0.02 -38.26 -5.32
CA GLU A 104 -0.80 -39.29 -5.94
C GLU A 104 -1.17 -40.34 -4.89
N LEU A 105 -2.46 -40.65 -4.79
CA LEU A 105 -2.98 -41.65 -3.86
C LEU A 105 -3.28 -42.97 -4.55
N PRO A 106 -3.12 -44.11 -3.86
CA PRO A 106 -3.47 -45.43 -4.42
C PRO A 106 -4.99 -45.59 -4.59
N SER A 107 -5.78 -44.97 -3.71
CA SER A 107 -7.25 -45.01 -3.71
C SER A 107 -7.83 -43.82 -2.94
N PHE A 108 -9.14 -43.60 -3.12
CA PHE A 108 -9.94 -42.68 -2.31
C PHE A 108 -11.09 -43.42 -1.64
N PRO A 109 -11.64 -42.87 -0.54
CA PRO A 109 -12.97 -43.25 -0.09
C PRO A 109 -14.01 -43.08 -1.21
N ALA A 110 -14.98 -43.99 -1.28
CA ALA A 110 -16.02 -43.94 -2.31
C ALA A 110 -16.77 -42.60 -2.27
N GLY A 111 -16.98 -41.97 -3.44
CA GLY A 111 -17.69 -40.70 -3.55
C GLY A 111 -16.87 -39.45 -3.20
N THR A 112 -15.55 -39.55 -3.05
CA THR A 112 -14.66 -38.40 -2.81
C THR A 112 -14.66 -37.44 -4.02
N PRO A 113 -15.20 -36.21 -3.88
CA PRO A 113 -15.25 -35.25 -4.98
C PRO A 113 -13.92 -34.50 -5.12
N ALA A 114 -13.60 -34.06 -6.34
CA ALA A 114 -12.57 -33.06 -6.57
C ALA A 114 -13.15 -31.65 -6.32
N VAL A 115 -12.33 -30.75 -5.79
CA VAL A 115 -12.75 -29.35 -5.61
C VAL A 115 -12.89 -28.63 -6.95
N THR A 116 -13.85 -27.71 -7.05
CA THR A 116 -13.94 -26.78 -8.19
C THR A 116 -13.08 -25.55 -7.89
N LEU A 117 -12.05 -25.29 -8.71
CA LEU A 117 -11.19 -24.12 -8.54
C LEU A 117 -11.89 -22.85 -9.07
N ALA A 118 -11.82 -21.75 -8.33
CA ALA A 118 -12.37 -20.44 -8.72
C ALA A 118 -11.42 -19.28 -8.36
N ALA A 119 -11.56 -18.11 -8.99
CA ALA A 119 -10.79 -16.93 -8.63
C ALA A 119 -11.36 -16.28 -7.34
N ALA A 120 -10.49 -15.82 -6.45
CA ALA A 120 -10.91 -15.09 -5.24
C ALA A 120 -11.32 -13.65 -5.56
N ARG A 121 -12.19 -13.09 -4.71
CA ARG A 121 -12.59 -11.68 -4.75
C ARG A 121 -12.39 -11.01 -3.41
N VAL A 122 -11.90 -9.77 -3.43
CA VAL A 122 -11.76 -8.96 -2.21
C VAL A 122 -13.12 -8.76 -1.56
N GLY A 123 -13.17 -8.88 -0.23
CA GLY A 123 -14.39 -8.79 0.56
C GLY A 123 -15.23 -10.07 0.61
N GLU A 124 -15.00 -11.04 -0.27
CA GLU A 124 -15.72 -12.31 -0.25
C GLU A 124 -15.32 -13.14 0.99
N PRO A 125 -16.28 -13.76 1.71
CA PRO A 125 -15.94 -14.64 2.82
C PRO A 125 -15.21 -15.89 2.33
N LEU A 126 -14.07 -16.15 2.94
CA LEU A 126 -13.29 -17.37 2.79
C LEU A 126 -13.62 -18.33 3.93
N ARG A 127 -13.61 -19.64 3.64
CA ARG A 127 -13.71 -20.72 4.63
C ARG A 127 -12.55 -21.68 4.43
N VAL A 128 -11.63 -21.74 5.39
CA VAL A 128 -10.52 -22.69 5.39
C VAL A 128 -10.89 -23.92 6.21
N VAL A 129 -10.61 -25.10 5.66
CA VAL A 129 -10.62 -26.35 6.41
C VAL A 129 -9.19 -26.76 6.69
N GLY A 130 -8.82 -26.86 7.96
CA GLY A 130 -7.46 -27.16 8.40
C GLY A 130 -7.39 -28.02 9.65
N HIS A 131 -6.16 -28.20 10.16
CA HIS A 131 -5.82 -29.09 11.25
C HIS A 131 -4.86 -28.45 12.25
N ARG A 132 -5.22 -27.27 12.75
CA ARG A 132 -4.55 -26.53 13.84
C ARG A 132 -3.87 -27.44 14.85
N LEU A 133 -2.54 -27.36 14.93
CA LEU A 133 -1.73 -28.22 15.79
C LEU A 133 -2.02 -28.00 17.28
N ASP A 134 -2.41 -26.78 17.66
CA ASP A 134 -2.72 -26.37 19.03
C ASP A 134 -4.07 -26.86 19.55
N LEU A 135 -4.89 -27.51 18.71
CA LEU A 135 -6.17 -28.11 19.10
C LEU A 135 -6.09 -29.65 19.05
N ASP A 136 -6.78 -30.34 19.96
CA ASP A 136 -6.90 -31.81 19.94
C ASP A 136 -7.87 -32.33 18.87
N THR A 137 -8.52 -31.42 18.15
CA THR A 137 -9.56 -31.73 17.15
C THR A 137 -9.07 -31.49 15.72
N LEU A 138 -9.54 -32.31 14.78
CA LEU A 138 -9.34 -32.20 13.34
C LEU A 138 -10.57 -31.57 12.66
N TRP A 139 -10.41 -31.21 11.38
CA TRP A 139 -11.46 -30.64 10.52
C TRP A 139 -11.92 -29.26 11.00
N ASN A 140 -10.98 -28.47 11.52
CA ASN A 140 -11.25 -27.14 12.03
C ASN A 140 -11.68 -26.23 10.87
N ARG A 141 -12.70 -25.40 11.12
CA ARG A 141 -13.21 -24.46 10.13
C ARG A 141 -12.90 -23.05 10.59
N THR A 142 -12.14 -22.34 9.77
CA THR A 142 -11.80 -20.93 9.98
C THR A 142 -12.47 -20.10 8.89
N SER A 143 -13.04 -18.94 9.25
CA SER A 143 -13.70 -18.08 8.27
C SER A 143 -13.36 -16.61 8.47
N GLY A 144 -13.41 -15.87 7.37
CA GLY A 144 -13.16 -14.44 7.34
C GLY A 144 -12.96 -13.95 5.91
N PRO A 145 -12.99 -12.64 5.66
CA PRO A 145 -12.96 -12.11 4.31
C PRO A 145 -11.59 -12.22 3.64
N ALA A 146 -11.59 -12.29 2.31
CA ALA A 146 -10.43 -11.92 1.50
C ALA A 146 -10.16 -10.42 1.64
N ARG A 147 -8.92 -10.05 1.98
CA ARG A 147 -8.45 -8.68 2.22
C ARG A 147 -7.79 -8.06 1.00
N GLN A 148 -7.05 -8.85 0.22
CA GLN A 148 -6.41 -8.41 -1.01
C GLN A 148 -6.06 -9.62 -1.89
N VAL A 149 -5.95 -9.41 -3.20
CA VAL A 149 -5.42 -10.40 -4.15
C VAL A 149 -4.23 -9.77 -4.89
N GLY A 150 -3.17 -10.54 -5.11
CA GLY A 150 -2.01 -10.07 -5.86
C GLY A 150 -0.82 -11.02 -5.79
N VAL A 151 0.37 -10.52 -6.12
CA VAL A 151 1.61 -11.28 -6.10
C VAL A 151 2.40 -11.01 -4.83
N LEU A 152 2.93 -12.07 -4.22
CA LEU A 152 3.80 -11.99 -3.06
C LEU A 152 5.26 -11.88 -3.49
N ALA A 153 5.89 -10.71 -3.38
CA ALA A 153 7.21 -10.50 -3.97
C ALA A 153 8.32 -11.21 -3.17
N ALA A 154 8.35 -11.03 -1.85
CA ALA A 154 9.42 -11.56 -1.00
C ALA A 154 9.20 -13.02 -0.56
N GLY A 155 7.96 -13.52 -0.62
CA GLY A 155 7.61 -14.83 -0.10
C GLY A 155 7.60 -14.88 1.44
N TYR A 156 7.84 -16.06 2.01
CA TYR A 156 8.07 -16.26 3.44
C TYR A 156 9.16 -17.27 3.70
N THR A 157 9.82 -17.12 4.85
CA THR A 157 10.89 -18.01 5.26
C THR A 157 10.33 -19.22 5.99
N TRP A 158 10.74 -20.41 5.57
CA TRP A 158 10.49 -21.68 6.25
C TRP A 158 11.79 -22.49 6.30
N ARG A 159 12.25 -22.85 7.51
CA ARG A 159 13.51 -23.59 7.76
C ARG A 159 14.72 -23.05 6.95
N GLY A 160 14.86 -21.73 6.86
CA GLY A 160 15.94 -21.06 6.13
C GLY A 160 15.78 -21.03 4.60
N ARG A 161 14.73 -21.63 4.04
CA ARG A 161 14.35 -21.54 2.62
C ARG A 161 13.30 -20.44 2.44
N THR A 162 13.31 -19.78 1.28
CA THR A 162 12.26 -18.82 0.89
C THR A 162 11.24 -19.54 0.03
N LEU A 163 9.97 -19.53 0.44
CA LEU A 163 8.85 -20.12 -0.28
C LEU A 163 7.90 -19.03 -0.78
N ALA A 164 7.10 -19.37 -1.80
CA ALA A 164 6.05 -18.50 -2.36
C ALA A 164 6.53 -17.12 -2.88
N ALA A 165 7.82 -16.95 -3.14
CA ALA A 165 8.34 -15.73 -3.75
C ALA A 165 7.90 -15.65 -5.23
N GLY A 166 7.19 -14.58 -5.57
CA GLY A 166 6.57 -14.39 -6.88
C GLY A 166 5.22 -15.11 -7.07
N ALA A 167 4.70 -15.81 -6.05
CA ALA A 167 3.45 -16.55 -6.17
C ALA A 167 2.22 -15.63 -6.18
N GLY A 168 1.19 -16.00 -6.95
CA GLY A 168 -0.14 -15.40 -6.86
C GLY A 168 -0.86 -15.85 -5.57
N VAL A 169 -1.28 -14.90 -4.74
CA VAL A 169 -1.87 -15.16 -3.42
C VAL A 169 -3.13 -14.34 -3.17
N VAL A 170 -3.92 -14.83 -2.21
CA VAL A 170 -5.02 -14.13 -1.56
C VAL A 170 -4.60 -13.87 -0.12
N LEU A 171 -4.62 -12.61 0.29
CA LEU A 171 -4.45 -12.22 1.68
C LEU A 171 -5.82 -12.35 2.37
N GLY A 172 -5.96 -13.25 3.34
CA GLY A 172 -7.19 -13.44 4.12
C GLY A 172 -7.13 -12.76 5.49
N GLN A 173 -8.30 -12.39 6.03
CA GLN A 173 -8.48 -12.08 7.45
C GLN A 173 -8.89 -13.36 8.16
N LEU A 174 -7.94 -14.25 8.41
CA LEU A 174 -8.21 -15.61 8.87
C LEU A 174 -7.32 -15.95 10.07
N PRO A 175 -7.88 -16.35 11.21
CA PRO A 175 -7.12 -16.85 12.35
C PRO A 175 -6.66 -18.30 12.12
N ILE A 176 -5.86 -18.52 11.07
CA ILE A 176 -5.19 -19.80 10.80
C ILE A 176 -3.97 -19.98 11.70
N GLU A 177 -3.57 -21.22 11.94
CA GLU A 177 -2.35 -21.56 12.68
C GLU A 177 -1.53 -22.64 11.98
N GLU A 178 -0.36 -22.97 12.54
CA GLU A 178 0.41 -24.15 12.12
C GLU A 178 -0.49 -25.40 12.15
N GLY A 179 -0.42 -26.21 11.08
CA GLY A 179 -1.32 -27.34 10.84
C GLY A 179 -2.52 -27.04 9.94
N ASP A 180 -2.91 -25.77 9.75
CA ASP A 180 -3.87 -25.39 8.70
C ASP A 180 -3.23 -25.33 7.30
N SER A 181 -1.90 -25.24 7.23
CA SER A 181 -1.14 -25.24 6.00
C SER A 181 -1.49 -26.41 5.09
N GLY A 182 -1.73 -26.13 3.81
CA GLY A 182 -2.21 -27.11 2.83
C GLY A 182 -3.74 -27.22 2.76
N GLY A 183 -4.47 -26.56 3.66
CA GLY A 183 -5.92 -26.61 3.73
C GLY A 183 -6.60 -25.81 2.62
N PRO A 184 -7.68 -26.31 1.99
CA PRO A 184 -8.40 -25.56 0.96
C PRO A 184 -9.13 -24.37 1.57
N ALA A 185 -9.05 -23.22 0.89
CA ALA A 185 -9.83 -22.03 1.16
C ALA A 185 -11.00 -21.96 0.17
N PHE A 186 -12.23 -21.99 0.67
CA PHE A 186 -13.45 -21.99 -0.14
C PHE A 186 -14.13 -20.63 -0.15
N ASP A 187 -14.73 -20.27 -1.29
CA ASP A 187 -15.61 -19.13 -1.45
C ASP A 187 -17.01 -19.37 -0.85
N SER A 188 -17.88 -18.38 -0.98
CA SER A 188 -19.25 -18.44 -0.46
C SER A 188 -20.09 -19.57 -1.07
N ARG A 189 -19.76 -20.01 -2.29
CA ARG A 189 -20.42 -21.06 -3.09
C ARG A 189 -19.78 -22.44 -2.92
N GLY A 190 -18.70 -22.56 -2.14
CA GLY A 190 -17.98 -23.83 -1.94
C GLY A 190 -16.92 -24.14 -3.00
N ASN A 191 -16.59 -23.20 -3.89
CA ASN A 191 -15.47 -23.34 -4.82
C ASN A 191 -14.15 -23.07 -4.08
N CYS A 192 -13.11 -23.85 -4.36
CA CYS A 192 -11.78 -23.63 -3.82
C CYS A 192 -11.10 -22.44 -4.53
N VAL A 193 -10.81 -21.38 -3.79
CA VAL A 193 -10.13 -20.18 -4.29
C VAL A 193 -8.65 -20.13 -3.96
N GLY A 194 -8.16 -21.13 -3.22
CA GLY A 194 -6.75 -21.29 -2.93
C GLY A 194 -6.47 -22.27 -1.80
N MET A 195 -5.23 -22.26 -1.32
CA MET A 195 -4.73 -23.13 -0.25
C MET A 195 -4.07 -22.29 0.85
N ALA A 196 -4.48 -22.45 2.10
CA ALA A 196 -3.86 -21.80 3.25
C ALA A 196 -2.39 -22.24 3.37
N ALA A 197 -1.48 -21.29 3.58
CA ALA A 197 -0.04 -21.55 3.47
C ALA A 197 0.76 -21.00 4.65
N ALA A 198 0.53 -19.74 5.04
CA ALA A 198 1.33 -19.09 6.07
C ALA A 198 0.56 -17.95 6.76
N LEU A 199 0.96 -17.62 7.99
CA LEU A 199 0.48 -16.44 8.72
C LEU A 199 1.54 -15.33 8.74
N ARG A 200 1.12 -14.07 8.56
CA ARG A 200 2.00 -12.90 8.66
C ARG A 200 2.04 -12.40 10.11
N ARG A 201 3.03 -12.85 10.88
CA ARG A 201 3.16 -12.52 12.31
C ARG A 201 3.21 -11.01 12.62
N GLN A 202 3.70 -10.19 11.68
CA GLN A 202 3.73 -8.72 11.82
C GLN A 202 2.38 -8.04 11.55
N ALA A 203 1.39 -8.77 11.03
CA ALA A 203 0.05 -8.28 10.73
C ALA A 203 -0.98 -9.30 11.24
N PRO A 204 -1.50 -9.14 12.48
CA PRO A 204 -2.48 -10.06 13.05
C PRO A 204 -3.66 -10.34 12.10
N ASP A 205 -4.13 -11.57 12.13
CA ASP A 205 -5.18 -12.13 11.25
C ASP A 205 -4.86 -12.12 9.75
N ALA A 206 -3.66 -11.70 9.31
CA ALA A 206 -3.29 -11.72 7.91
C ALA A 206 -2.72 -13.09 7.49
N ALA A 207 -3.57 -13.89 6.86
CA ALA A 207 -3.23 -15.19 6.31
C ALA A 207 -2.85 -15.11 4.82
N VAL A 208 -1.83 -15.84 4.41
CA VAL A 208 -1.46 -16.06 3.01
C VAL A 208 -2.11 -17.34 2.52
N VAL A 209 -2.89 -17.21 1.45
CA VAL A 209 -3.52 -18.32 0.74
C VAL A 209 -2.94 -18.35 -0.68
N ILE A 210 -2.28 -19.43 -1.08
CA ILE A 210 -1.81 -19.63 -2.46
C ILE A 210 -3.03 -19.70 -3.37
N SER A 211 -3.10 -18.86 -4.40
CA SER A 211 -4.30 -18.71 -5.23
C SER A 211 -4.63 -19.97 -6.04
N ALA A 212 -5.92 -20.16 -6.31
CA ALA A 212 -6.37 -21.23 -7.22
C ALA A 212 -5.76 -21.13 -8.62
N ASP A 213 -5.46 -19.91 -9.11
CA ASP A 213 -4.78 -19.73 -10.41
C ASP A 213 -3.37 -20.33 -10.37
N GLU A 214 -2.64 -20.14 -9.27
CA GLU A 214 -1.33 -20.75 -9.07
C GLU A 214 -1.41 -22.28 -9.00
N ILE A 215 -2.42 -22.81 -8.31
CA ILE A 215 -2.70 -24.25 -8.27
C ILE A 215 -3.02 -24.78 -9.68
N ARG A 216 -3.83 -24.07 -10.48
CA ARG A 216 -4.12 -24.47 -11.88
C ARG A 216 -2.85 -24.51 -12.73
N ARG A 217 -1.98 -23.50 -12.64
CA ARG A 217 -0.68 -23.47 -13.35
C ARG A 217 0.26 -24.57 -12.88
N PHE A 218 0.22 -24.93 -11.61
CA PHE A 218 1.00 -26.06 -11.11
C PHE A 218 0.46 -27.39 -11.66
N LEU A 219 -0.86 -27.54 -11.78
CA LEU A 219 -1.49 -28.77 -12.27
C LEU A 219 -1.45 -28.92 -13.80
N SER A 220 -1.41 -27.82 -14.57
CA SER A 220 -1.53 -27.79 -16.03
C SER A 220 -0.49 -26.88 -16.69
N ALA A 221 -0.05 -27.17 -17.92
CA ALA A 221 0.93 -26.34 -18.62
C ALA A 221 0.39 -24.98 -19.14
N ALA A 222 -0.91 -24.71 -19.08
CA ALA A 222 -1.51 -23.39 -19.32
C ALA A 222 -3.01 -23.44 -19.02
N ALA A 223 -3.55 -22.43 -18.32
CA ALA A 223 -4.97 -22.06 -18.42
C ALA A 223 -5.22 -20.66 -17.84
N ASP A 224 -5.99 -19.87 -18.59
CA ASP A 224 -6.47 -18.53 -18.21
C ASP A 224 -7.65 -18.60 -17.23
N ALA A 225 -7.75 -17.56 -16.39
CA ALA A 225 -8.82 -17.42 -15.40
C ALA A 225 -10.15 -16.98 -16.06
N PRO A 226 -11.31 -17.48 -15.58
CA PRO A 226 -12.61 -17.01 -16.04
C PRO A 226 -12.86 -15.54 -15.65
N PRO A 227 -13.62 -14.78 -16.45
CA PRO A 227 -13.90 -13.37 -16.19
C PRO A 227 -14.80 -13.16 -14.97
N ALA A 228 -14.52 -12.12 -14.19
CA ALA A 228 -15.25 -11.77 -12.98
C ALA A 228 -16.57 -11.00 -13.27
N GLU A 229 -17.65 -11.39 -12.57
CA GLU A 229 -18.93 -10.67 -12.47
C GLU A 229 -18.87 -9.41 -11.58
N ARG A 230 -19.97 -8.63 -11.61
CA ARG A 230 -20.24 -7.30 -11.01
C ARG A 230 -19.50 -6.95 -9.71
N SER A 231 -19.12 -5.67 -9.60
CA SER A 231 -18.32 -5.13 -8.48
C SER A 231 -19.04 -5.19 -7.12
N ASN A 232 -18.31 -5.44 -6.04
CA ASN A 232 -18.83 -5.54 -4.66
C ASN A 232 -18.42 -4.32 -3.78
N ALA A 233 -19.01 -4.19 -2.59
CA ALA A 233 -18.78 -3.03 -1.70
C ALA A 233 -17.29 -2.85 -1.29
N ALA A 234 -16.53 -3.94 -1.18
CA ALA A 234 -15.11 -3.87 -0.86
C ALA A 234 -14.30 -3.26 -2.00
N GLU A 235 -14.56 -3.68 -3.24
CA GLU A 235 -13.93 -3.14 -4.45
C GLU A 235 -14.31 -1.66 -4.67
N SER A 236 -15.58 -1.29 -4.45
CA SER A 236 -16.00 0.12 -4.47
C SER A 236 -15.26 0.95 -3.42
N LEU A 237 -15.12 0.43 -2.20
CA LEU A 237 -14.39 1.10 -1.13
C LEU A 237 -12.88 1.22 -1.45
N GLN A 238 -12.27 0.22 -2.08
CA GLN A 238 -10.89 0.29 -2.57
C GLN A 238 -10.70 1.38 -3.63
N ARG A 239 -11.69 1.56 -4.52
CA ARG A 239 -11.67 2.62 -5.55
C ARG A 239 -11.92 4.01 -4.98
N ALA A 240 -12.51 4.11 -3.79
CA ALA A 240 -12.70 5.37 -3.10
C ALA A 240 -11.58 5.73 -2.13
N ALA A 241 -10.87 4.73 -1.63
CA ALA A 241 -9.70 4.95 -0.81
C ALA A 241 -8.57 5.60 -1.64
N VAL A 242 -7.78 6.43 -0.97
CA VAL A 242 -6.55 7.01 -1.50
C VAL A 242 -5.40 6.80 -0.52
N TRP A 243 -4.17 6.76 -1.03
CA TRP A 243 -2.97 6.75 -0.21
C TRP A 243 -2.36 8.14 -0.20
N VAL A 244 -2.39 8.79 0.96
CA VAL A 244 -1.85 10.13 1.19
C VAL A 244 -0.36 10.02 1.52
N ARG A 245 0.49 10.78 0.81
CA ARG A 245 1.96 10.77 0.94
C ARG A 245 2.56 9.36 0.90
N PRO A 246 2.36 8.59 -0.18
CA PRO A 246 2.82 7.20 -0.28
C PRO A 246 4.36 7.04 -0.26
N THR A 247 5.10 8.14 -0.47
CA THR A 247 6.57 8.24 -0.40
C THR A 247 7.11 8.45 1.02
N ALA A 248 6.25 8.80 1.99
CA ALA A 248 6.70 9.08 3.35
C ALA A 248 7.32 7.84 4.00
N THR A 249 8.50 8.02 4.61
CA THR A 249 9.26 6.92 5.24
C THR A 249 8.77 6.58 6.64
N GLU A 250 8.13 7.53 7.34
CA GLU A 250 7.76 7.37 8.75
C GLU A 250 6.29 7.03 8.97
N ARG A 251 5.36 7.58 8.18
CA ARG A 251 3.92 7.44 8.41
C ARG A 251 3.12 7.46 7.12
N PHE A 252 2.40 6.37 6.88
CA PHE A 252 1.44 6.24 5.79
C PHE A 252 0.07 6.72 6.26
N ALA A 253 -0.63 7.52 5.46
CA ALA A 253 -2.02 7.87 5.73
C ALA A 253 -2.90 7.35 4.58
N GLY A 254 -4.04 6.78 4.94
CA GLY A 254 -5.16 6.59 4.01
C GLY A 254 -5.94 7.88 3.85
N GLY A 255 -6.84 7.89 2.88
CA GLY A 255 -7.87 8.91 2.73
C GLY A 255 -9.06 8.30 1.99
N VAL A 256 -10.13 9.08 1.84
CA VAL A 256 -11.32 8.69 1.10
C VAL A 256 -11.87 9.82 0.27
N LEU A 257 -12.13 9.56 -1.01
CA LEU A 257 -12.82 10.46 -1.92
C LEU A 257 -14.31 10.53 -1.54
N ILE A 258 -14.75 11.68 -1.07
CA ILE A 258 -16.14 11.93 -0.64
C ILE A 258 -16.94 12.75 -1.65
N ASP A 259 -16.27 13.38 -2.61
CA ASP A 259 -16.90 14.12 -3.69
C ASP A 259 -16.01 14.08 -4.93
N ARG A 260 -16.45 13.33 -5.94
CA ARG A 260 -15.68 13.13 -7.18
C ARG A 260 -15.64 14.40 -8.03
N ASP A 261 -16.76 15.10 -8.14
CA ASP A 261 -16.89 16.25 -9.05
C ASP A 261 -16.07 17.44 -8.55
N ARG A 262 -16.01 17.62 -7.23
CA ARG A 262 -15.23 18.69 -6.59
C ARG A 262 -13.84 18.25 -6.14
N GLY A 263 -13.50 16.97 -6.27
CA GLY A 263 -12.22 16.40 -5.87
C GLY A 263 -11.96 16.49 -4.36
N LEU A 264 -12.98 16.28 -3.52
CA LEU A 264 -12.82 16.37 -2.06
C LEU A 264 -12.46 15.01 -1.45
N VAL A 265 -11.40 15.02 -0.64
CA VAL A 265 -10.88 13.85 0.06
C VAL A 265 -10.84 14.14 1.56
N LEU A 266 -11.29 13.18 2.37
CA LEU A 266 -11.06 13.17 3.81
C LEU A 266 -9.84 12.32 4.16
N SER A 267 -9.12 12.73 5.19
CA SER A 267 -7.98 11.99 5.76
C SER A 267 -7.88 12.29 7.26
N SER A 268 -6.88 11.69 7.93
CA SER A 268 -6.43 12.08 9.26
C SER A 268 -5.73 13.45 9.21
N ALA A 269 -5.86 14.25 10.27
CA ALA A 269 -5.17 15.52 10.39
C ALA A 269 -3.67 15.36 10.63
N LYS A 270 -3.26 14.20 11.17
CA LYS A 270 -1.89 13.94 11.59
C LYS A 270 -0.90 14.04 10.43
N GLY A 271 0.12 14.87 10.60
CA GLY A 271 1.17 15.09 9.61
C GLY A 271 0.73 15.94 8.41
N LEU A 272 -0.45 16.57 8.47
CA LEU A 272 -0.94 17.53 7.48
C LEU A 272 -1.08 18.94 8.07
N ALA A 273 -0.82 19.94 7.23
CA ALA A 273 -0.94 21.35 7.59
C ALA A 273 -1.79 22.10 6.58
N VAL A 274 -2.56 23.09 7.06
CA VAL A 274 -3.38 23.91 6.17
C VAL A 274 -2.49 24.70 5.22
N GLY A 275 -2.83 24.67 3.94
CA GLY A 275 -2.01 25.27 2.88
C GLY A 275 -0.81 24.43 2.44
N ASP A 276 -0.64 23.21 2.98
CA ASP A 276 0.30 22.23 2.44
C ASP A 276 -0.22 21.65 1.10
N ARG A 277 0.69 21.09 0.31
CA ARG A 277 0.40 20.38 -0.94
C ARG A 277 1.05 19.02 -0.91
N VAL A 278 0.22 17.99 -0.99
CA VAL A 278 0.63 16.59 -0.80
C VAL A 278 0.26 15.75 -2.02
N GLY A 279 1.07 14.72 -2.27
CA GLY A 279 0.76 13.71 -3.27
C GLY A 279 -0.23 12.67 -2.78
N LEU A 280 -1.22 12.36 -3.62
CA LEU A 280 -2.19 11.29 -3.42
C LEU A 280 -1.99 10.20 -4.47
N ALA A 281 -1.86 8.95 -4.06
CA ALA A 281 -1.93 7.80 -4.95
C ALA A 281 -3.34 7.18 -4.91
N PHE A 282 -3.98 7.13 -6.08
CA PHE A 282 -5.23 6.42 -6.29
C PHE A 282 -4.96 4.97 -6.69
N ALA A 283 -5.91 4.09 -6.38
CA ALA A 283 -5.80 2.68 -6.72
C ALA A 283 -5.66 2.48 -8.25
N LEU A 284 -4.63 1.75 -8.66
CA LEU A 284 -4.43 1.37 -10.05
C LEU A 284 -5.43 0.26 -10.41
N PRO A 285 -6.17 0.36 -11.52
CA PRO A 285 -7.12 -0.68 -11.91
C PRO A 285 -6.41 -1.97 -12.36
N ARG A 286 -6.98 -3.13 -12.02
CA ARG A 286 -6.59 -4.45 -12.54
C ARG A 286 -7.84 -5.31 -12.74
N GLY A 287 -8.31 -5.42 -13.99
CA GLY A 287 -9.58 -6.08 -14.28
C GLY A 287 -10.74 -5.43 -13.51
N ALA A 288 -11.53 -6.22 -12.79
CA ALA A 288 -12.58 -5.71 -11.89
C ALA A 288 -12.03 -5.15 -10.56
N GLY A 289 -10.83 -5.55 -10.14
CA GLY A 289 -10.20 -5.15 -8.89
C GLY A 289 -9.17 -4.03 -9.04
N VAL A 290 -8.26 -3.96 -8.08
CA VAL A 290 -7.16 -3.00 -8.02
C VAL A 290 -5.81 -3.72 -7.92
N VAL A 291 -4.73 -3.03 -8.30
CA VAL A 291 -3.37 -3.50 -8.05
C VAL A 291 -3.14 -3.54 -6.55
N GLY A 292 -3.00 -4.74 -5.99
CA GLY A 292 -2.82 -4.94 -4.56
C GLY A 292 -1.38 -4.80 -4.09
N GLU A 293 -0.39 -4.98 -4.96
CA GLU A 293 1.03 -4.93 -4.59
C GLU A 293 1.43 -3.51 -4.21
N ARG A 294 2.27 -3.38 -3.18
CA ARG A 294 2.73 -2.07 -2.68
C ARG A 294 3.76 -1.41 -3.58
N ALA A 295 4.63 -2.19 -4.23
CA ALA A 295 5.77 -1.68 -4.98
C ALA A 295 5.40 -0.67 -6.09
N PRO A 296 4.36 -0.90 -6.93
CA PRO A 296 3.93 0.09 -7.93
C PRO A 296 3.52 1.45 -7.36
N TYR A 297 3.10 1.51 -6.10
CA TYR A 297 2.68 2.76 -5.46
C TYR A 297 3.84 3.56 -4.83
N ARG A 298 5.04 2.97 -4.80
CA ARG A 298 6.28 3.63 -4.36
C ARG A 298 7.05 4.27 -5.51
N ASP A 299 6.47 4.29 -6.72
CA ASP A 299 7.02 4.96 -7.90
C ASP A 299 6.14 6.18 -8.28
N PRO A 300 6.40 7.38 -7.70
CA PRO A 300 5.59 8.57 -7.95
C PRO A 300 5.55 8.98 -9.41
N VAL A 301 6.67 8.85 -10.15
CA VAL A 301 6.73 9.18 -11.58
C VAL A 301 5.86 8.21 -12.37
N GLY A 302 6.00 6.92 -12.13
CA GLY A 302 5.18 5.90 -12.79
C GLY A 302 3.69 6.07 -12.49
N LEU A 303 3.32 6.43 -11.26
CA LEU A 303 1.94 6.76 -10.90
C LEU A 303 1.45 8.03 -11.59
N GLN A 304 2.26 9.09 -11.65
CA GLN A 304 1.93 10.33 -12.34
C GLN A 304 1.65 10.09 -13.82
N LEU A 305 2.54 9.35 -14.50
CA LEU A 305 2.39 8.98 -15.92
C LEU A 305 1.15 8.12 -16.18
N LYS A 306 0.79 7.23 -15.24
CA LYS A 306 -0.45 6.43 -15.30
C LYS A 306 -1.71 7.20 -14.90
N GLY A 307 -1.58 8.46 -14.51
CA GLY A 307 -2.70 9.27 -14.06
C GLY A 307 -3.22 8.90 -12.67
N ALA A 308 -2.45 8.16 -11.86
CA ALA A 308 -2.83 7.69 -10.54
C ALA A 308 -2.20 8.49 -9.39
N TRP A 309 -1.15 9.27 -9.64
CA TRP A 309 -0.65 10.29 -8.69
C TRP A 309 -1.35 11.62 -8.94
N ARG A 310 -1.81 12.29 -7.87
CA ARG A 310 -2.43 13.61 -7.97
C ARG A 310 -2.01 14.49 -6.80
N ALA A 311 -1.66 15.74 -7.09
CA ALA A 311 -1.45 16.71 -6.04
C ALA A 311 -2.79 17.10 -5.41
N ALA A 312 -2.76 17.37 -4.11
CA ALA A 312 -3.90 17.87 -3.36
C ALA A 312 -3.47 18.99 -2.41
N ALA A 313 -4.30 20.03 -2.33
CA ALA A 313 -4.16 21.09 -1.33
C ALA A 313 -4.90 20.71 -0.05
N VAL A 314 -4.26 20.89 1.10
CA VAL A 314 -4.91 20.71 2.41
C VAL A 314 -5.70 21.98 2.72
N LEU A 315 -7.02 21.88 2.64
CA LEU A 315 -7.95 23.01 2.82
C LEU A 315 -8.20 23.32 4.29
N ALA A 316 -8.36 22.28 5.11
CA ALA A 316 -8.67 22.41 6.52
C ALA A 316 -8.15 21.20 7.29
N ARG A 317 -7.91 21.41 8.59
CA ARG A 317 -7.58 20.35 9.54
C ARG A 317 -8.26 20.61 10.88
N ASP A 318 -8.57 19.54 11.58
CA ASP A 318 -9.10 19.53 12.92
C ASP A 318 -8.36 18.45 13.71
N THR A 319 -7.47 18.89 14.60
CA THR A 319 -6.65 18.00 15.42
C THR A 319 -7.45 17.29 16.50
N ASP A 320 -8.59 17.84 16.92
CA ASP A 320 -9.42 17.27 17.99
C ASP A 320 -10.21 16.07 17.47
N ARG A 321 -10.73 16.19 16.24
CA ARG A 321 -11.45 15.14 15.51
C ARG A 321 -10.53 14.19 14.74
N ASP A 322 -9.26 14.56 14.62
CA ASP A 322 -8.28 13.97 13.70
C ASP A 322 -8.79 13.87 12.25
N LEU A 323 -9.25 15.00 11.71
CA LEU A 323 -9.79 15.10 10.35
C LEU A 323 -9.05 16.17 9.53
N ALA A 324 -8.77 15.84 8.27
CA ALA A 324 -8.31 16.79 7.27
C ALA A 324 -9.22 16.76 6.03
N LEU A 325 -9.47 17.93 5.46
CA LEU A 325 -10.14 18.10 4.17
C LEU A 325 -9.10 18.49 3.13
N LEU A 326 -8.99 17.67 2.09
CA LEU A 326 -8.08 17.87 0.97
C LEU A 326 -8.89 18.11 -0.31
N ARG A 327 -8.35 18.92 -1.21
CA ARG A 327 -8.87 19.07 -2.57
C ARG A 327 -7.82 18.62 -3.57
N VAL A 328 -8.12 17.56 -4.30
CA VAL A 328 -7.28 17.03 -5.37
C VAL A 328 -7.46 17.83 -6.66
N ASP A 329 -6.38 18.03 -7.40
CA ASP A 329 -6.41 18.82 -8.65
C ASP A 329 -7.23 18.15 -9.76
N SER A 330 -7.21 16.81 -9.82
CA SER A 330 -8.09 16.04 -10.71
C SER A 330 -8.30 14.64 -10.16
N VAL A 331 -9.49 14.09 -10.41
CA VAL A 331 -9.86 12.74 -9.96
C VAL A 331 -9.67 11.73 -11.11
N PRO A 332 -8.93 10.63 -10.91
CA PRO A 332 -8.77 9.60 -11.95
C PRO A 332 -10.09 8.95 -12.34
N ALA A 333 -10.21 8.53 -13.60
CA ALA A 333 -11.44 7.91 -14.13
C ALA A 333 -11.88 6.67 -13.34
N SER A 334 -10.92 5.89 -12.84
CA SER A 334 -11.14 4.65 -12.07
C SER A 334 -11.63 4.88 -10.63
N ALA A 335 -11.44 6.07 -10.07
CA ALA A 335 -11.76 6.37 -8.67
C ALA A 335 -13.28 6.52 -8.46
N GLN A 336 -13.80 6.14 -7.31
CA GLN A 336 -15.22 6.26 -6.98
C GLN A 336 -15.40 7.10 -5.72
N GLY A 337 -16.42 7.95 -5.66
CA GLY A 337 -16.73 8.67 -4.42
C GLY A 337 -17.57 7.79 -3.50
N VAL A 338 -17.53 8.05 -2.19
CA VAL A 338 -18.48 7.50 -1.22
C VAL A 338 -19.37 8.60 -0.65
N ASN A 339 -20.61 8.25 -0.33
CA ASN A 339 -21.51 9.14 0.38
C ASN A 339 -21.33 8.98 1.89
N LEU A 340 -21.42 10.09 2.63
CA LEU A 340 -21.48 10.08 4.09
C LEU A 340 -22.84 9.50 4.54
N ALA A 341 -22.81 8.57 5.49
CA ALA A 341 -24.02 8.01 6.08
C ALA A 341 -24.78 9.10 6.86
N ALA A 342 -26.10 9.16 6.68
CA ALA A 342 -26.95 10.13 7.37
C ALA A 342 -27.04 9.87 8.89
N ASN A 343 -26.95 8.60 9.28
CA ASN A 343 -27.09 8.16 10.66
C ASN A 343 -25.86 7.35 11.10
N PRO A 344 -25.42 7.51 12.37
CA PRO A 344 -24.36 6.68 12.93
C PRO A 344 -24.79 5.20 13.02
N PRO A 345 -23.88 4.26 12.80
CA PRO A 345 -24.16 2.81 12.91
C PRO A 345 -24.44 2.41 14.36
N ALA A 346 -25.13 1.30 14.60
CA ALA A 346 -25.34 0.74 15.93
C ALA A 346 -24.16 -0.15 16.38
N ALA A 347 -24.03 -0.38 17.69
CA ALA A 347 -23.11 -1.42 18.18
C ALA A 347 -23.54 -2.79 17.65
N GLY A 348 -22.59 -3.59 17.19
CA GLY A 348 -22.82 -4.87 16.49
C GLY A 348 -22.98 -4.75 14.97
N ASP A 349 -23.17 -3.54 14.42
CA ASP A 349 -23.26 -3.37 12.97
C ASP A 349 -21.95 -3.73 12.27
N ALA A 350 -22.07 -4.40 11.12
CA ALA A 350 -20.93 -4.73 10.27
C ALA A 350 -20.33 -3.47 9.64
N VAL A 351 -19.00 -3.41 9.63
CA VAL A 351 -18.23 -2.34 9.01
C VAL A 351 -17.15 -2.90 8.08
N HIS A 352 -16.82 -2.09 7.08
CA HIS A 352 -15.82 -2.36 6.06
C HIS A 352 -14.80 -1.24 6.08
N ALA A 353 -13.51 -1.57 6.07
CA ALA A 353 -12.45 -0.58 6.04
C ALA A 353 -11.41 -0.90 4.97
N VAL A 354 -10.76 0.14 4.47
CA VAL A 354 -9.60 0.01 3.57
C VAL A 354 -8.46 0.88 4.11
N SER A 355 -7.26 0.32 4.15
CA SER A 355 -6.08 0.95 4.73
C SER A 355 -4.78 0.44 4.06
N HIS A 356 -3.63 0.97 4.51
CA HIS A 356 -2.30 0.67 3.95
C HIS A 356 -1.33 0.06 4.99
N PRO A 357 -1.73 -1.00 5.72
CA PRO A 357 -1.04 -1.44 6.94
C PRO A 357 0.44 -1.76 6.75
N GLY A 358 1.28 -1.39 7.71
CA GLY A 358 2.65 -1.90 7.81
C GLY A 358 2.69 -3.44 7.93
N GLY A 359 3.85 -4.06 7.68
CA GLY A 359 4.05 -5.50 7.87
C GLY A 359 3.48 -6.42 6.79
N VAL A 360 2.80 -5.88 5.76
CA VAL A 360 2.37 -6.62 4.56
C VAL A 360 2.88 -5.97 3.28
N GLU A 361 3.03 -6.76 2.22
CA GLU A 361 3.50 -6.30 0.90
C GLU A 361 2.39 -5.67 0.03
N PHE A 362 1.21 -5.45 0.60
CA PHE A 362 0.00 -5.05 -0.10
C PHE A 362 -0.47 -3.63 0.26
N ALA A 363 -1.02 -2.91 -0.71
CA ALA A 363 -1.73 -1.63 -0.56
C ALA A 363 -3.24 -1.84 -0.71
N PHE A 364 -4.04 -0.83 -0.34
CA PHE A 364 -5.51 -0.87 -0.41
C PHE A 364 -6.10 -2.13 0.24
N VAL A 365 -5.59 -2.48 1.41
CA VAL A 365 -5.93 -3.72 2.10
C VAL A 365 -7.29 -3.56 2.75
N TYR A 366 -8.22 -4.42 2.37
CA TYR A 366 -9.55 -4.48 2.96
C TYR A 366 -9.53 -5.16 4.34
N ALA A 367 -10.46 -4.74 5.19
CA ALA A 367 -10.79 -5.39 6.45
C ALA A 367 -12.31 -5.36 6.69
N ALA A 368 -12.86 -6.44 7.25
CA ALA A 368 -14.23 -6.46 7.76
C ALA A 368 -14.23 -6.57 9.28
N GLY A 369 -15.23 -5.95 9.91
CA GLY A 369 -15.33 -5.89 11.34
C GLY A 369 -16.72 -5.52 11.82
N VAL A 370 -16.79 -5.15 13.10
CA VAL A 370 -18.02 -4.67 13.73
C VAL A 370 -17.79 -3.39 14.52
N VAL A 371 -18.84 -2.60 14.68
CA VAL A 371 -18.87 -1.53 15.69
C VAL A 371 -18.92 -2.18 17.07
N ARG A 372 -17.87 -2.08 17.87
CA ARG A 372 -17.87 -2.57 19.26
C ARG A 372 -18.75 -1.68 20.12
N GLN A 373 -18.56 -0.37 19.98
CA GLN A 373 -19.20 0.62 20.83
C GLN A 373 -19.19 2.00 20.16
N ARG A 374 -20.13 2.86 20.56
CA ARG A 374 -20.09 4.30 20.32
C ARG A 374 -19.81 5.03 21.63
N GLY A 375 -19.03 6.09 21.57
CA GLY A 375 -18.75 6.87 22.77
C GLY A 375 -18.05 8.19 22.47
N ARG A 376 -17.68 8.90 23.54
CA ARG A 376 -16.84 10.07 23.46
C ARG A 376 -15.40 9.72 23.80
N VAL A 377 -14.49 9.86 22.84
CA VAL A 377 -13.08 9.48 22.95
C VAL A 377 -12.21 10.65 22.51
N ALA A 378 -11.05 10.82 23.14
CA ALA A 378 -10.05 11.77 22.67
C ALA A 378 -9.37 11.19 21.42
N LEU A 379 -9.66 11.74 20.23
CA LEU A 379 -9.03 11.27 18.99
C LEU A 379 -7.75 12.03 18.66
N GLY A 380 -7.65 13.29 19.09
CA GLY A 380 -6.47 14.13 18.90
C GLY A 380 -5.26 13.73 19.74
N ASP A 381 -4.12 14.33 19.37
CA ASP A 381 -2.84 14.15 20.06
C ASP A 381 -2.82 14.86 21.42
N GLY A 382 -2.23 14.21 22.43
CA GLY A 382 -1.98 14.78 23.76
C GLY A 382 -3.00 14.38 24.83
N GLU A 383 -2.55 14.30 26.09
CA GLU A 383 -3.35 13.82 27.22
C GLU A 383 -4.60 14.67 27.50
N LYS A 384 -4.60 15.93 27.06
CA LYS A 384 -5.69 16.90 27.25
C LYS A 384 -6.60 17.06 26.04
N ALA A 385 -6.44 16.24 24.99
CA ALA A 385 -7.27 16.33 23.80
C ALA A 385 -8.76 16.16 24.16
N PRO A 386 -9.66 17.01 23.62
CA PRO A 386 -11.07 16.96 23.95
C PRO A 386 -11.70 15.66 23.44
N ARG A 387 -12.75 15.20 24.15
CA ARG A 387 -13.47 13.98 23.78
C ARG A 387 -14.59 14.28 22.79
N VAL A 388 -14.48 13.72 21.59
CA VAL A 388 -15.42 13.88 20.47
C VAL A 388 -16.21 12.59 20.23
N GLY A 389 -17.30 12.66 19.47
CA GLY A 389 -18.07 11.49 19.04
C GLY A 389 -17.22 10.52 18.20
N ALA A 390 -17.09 9.28 18.68
CA ALA A 390 -16.21 8.30 18.07
C ALA A 390 -16.85 6.90 18.00
N LEU A 391 -16.45 6.16 16.98
CA LEU A 391 -16.68 4.72 16.85
C LEU A 391 -15.47 3.96 17.40
N VAL A 392 -15.74 2.97 18.24
CA VAL A 392 -14.77 1.93 18.63
C VAL A 392 -15.06 0.70 17.80
N LEU A 393 -14.09 0.26 17.01
CA LEU A 393 -14.25 -0.75 15.97
C LEU A 393 -13.44 -2.00 16.33
N GLN A 394 -13.99 -3.18 16.03
CA GLN A 394 -13.22 -4.42 16.02
C GLN A 394 -12.77 -4.67 14.59
N LEU A 395 -11.52 -4.34 14.29
CA LEU A 395 -10.90 -4.51 12.97
C LEU A 395 -9.45 -4.97 13.21
N PRO A 396 -8.90 -5.89 12.40
CA PRO A 396 -7.50 -6.29 12.52
C PRO A 396 -6.61 -5.06 12.60
N THR A 397 -5.68 -5.05 13.56
CA THR A 397 -4.93 -3.84 13.93
C THR A 397 -4.27 -3.19 12.70
N GLN A 398 -4.81 -2.05 12.27
CA GLN A 398 -4.29 -1.24 11.14
C GLN A 398 -3.31 -0.17 11.64
N ALA A 399 -2.57 -0.45 12.73
CA ALA A 399 -1.89 0.52 13.61
C ALA A 399 -0.91 1.51 12.95
N GLY A 400 -0.78 1.55 11.63
CA GLY A 400 0.02 2.52 10.89
C GLY A 400 -0.65 3.15 9.68
N SER A 401 -1.99 3.21 9.58
CA SER A 401 -2.66 3.84 8.42
C SER A 401 -3.94 4.61 8.75
N PRO A 402 -3.85 5.69 9.55
CA PRO A 402 -4.97 6.58 9.81
C PRO A 402 -5.45 7.28 8.53
N GLY A 403 -6.68 7.79 8.54
CA GLY A 403 -7.34 8.43 7.41
C GLY A 403 -8.08 7.48 6.47
N GLY A 404 -7.91 6.16 6.61
CA GLY A 404 -8.65 5.17 5.82
C GLY A 404 -10.17 5.21 6.09
N PRO A 405 -11.02 4.96 5.08
CA PRO A 405 -12.46 4.98 5.26
C PRO A 405 -12.98 3.79 6.05
N VAL A 406 -14.04 4.03 6.80
CA VAL A 406 -14.90 2.99 7.39
C VAL A 406 -16.30 3.16 6.81
N ALA A 407 -16.81 2.14 6.14
CA ALA A 407 -18.12 2.12 5.52
C ALA A 407 -19.06 1.08 6.14
N ASN A 408 -20.36 1.31 6.08
CA ASN A 408 -21.36 0.31 6.43
C ASN A 408 -21.62 -0.66 5.26
N ALA A 409 -22.48 -1.66 5.46
CA ALA A 409 -22.84 -2.65 4.45
C ALA A 409 -23.51 -2.08 3.18
N ARG A 410 -23.98 -0.82 3.20
CA ARG A 410 -24.50 -0.12 2.01
C ARG A 410 -23.41 0.63 1.23
N GLY A 411 -22.17 0.59 1.70
CA GLY A 411 -21.05 1.35 1.11
C GLY A 411 -21.04 2.84 1.48
N GLU A 412 -21.83 3.26 2.48
CA GLU A 412 -21.82 4.64 2.97
C GLU A 412 -20.74 4.81 4.05
N LEU A 413 -20.01 5.93 4.02
CA LEU A 413 -18.99 6.26 5.01
C LEU A 413 -19.63 6.47 6.38
N VAL A 414 -19.22 5.67 7.34
CA VAL A 414 -19.62 5.81 8.75
C VAL A 414 -18.48 6.35 9.63
N GLY A 415 -17.29 6.54 9.09
CA GLY A 415 -16.21 7.21 9.81
C GLY A 415 -14.88 7.20 9.05
N VAL A 416 -13.92 7.92 9.60
CA VAL A 416 -12.52 7.98 9.11
C VAL A 416 -11.62 7.50 10.24
N LEU A 417 -10.74 6.53 9.96
CA LEU A 417 -9.83 5.96 10.97
C LEU A 417 -8.92 7.04 11.55
N ALA A 418 -8.86 7.15 12.87
CA ALA A 418 -8.03 8.11 13.58
C ALA A 418 -6.62 7.57 13.82
N ALA A 419 -5.65 8.47 13.95
CA ALA A 419 -4.26 8.22 14.27
C ALA A 419 -4.03 8.03 15.77
N ARG A 420 -4.81 7.11 16.34
CA ARG A 420 -4.84 6.75 17.75
C ARG A 420 -4.46 5.29 17.93
N ASP A 421 -3.49 5.04 18.79
CA ASP A 421 -3.08 3.69 19.16
C ASP A 421 -4.17 2.99 19.99
N GLY A 422 -4.32 1.68 19.77
CA GLY A 422 -5.30 0.85 20.44
C GLY A 422 -4.73 -0.53 20.80
N ALA A 423 -5.49 -1.28 21.59
CA ALA A 423 -5.22 -2.70 21.79
C ALA A 423 -5.30 -3.45 20.45
N GLN A 424 -4.77 -4.68 20.41
CA GLN A 424 -4.85 -5.51 19.22
C GLN A 424 -6.30 -5.65 18.73
N SER A 425 -6.47 -5.49 17.43
CA SER A 425 -7.74 -5.55 16.71
C SER A 425 -8.79 -4.53 17.15
N VAL A 426 -8.36 -3.38 17.70
CA VAL A 426 -9.22 -2.23 18.03
C VAL A 426 -8.83 -1.01 17.19
N GLY A 427 -9.80 -0.43 16.49
CA GLY A 427 -9.66 0.82 15.75
C GLY A 427 -10.57 1.91 16.30
N TYR A 428 -10.18 3.18 16.11
CA TYR A 428 -10.99 4.34 16.44
C TYR A 428 -11.27 5.15 15.18
N ALA A 429 -12.48 5.70 15.08
CA ALA A 429 -12.85 6.58 13.98
C ALA A 429 -13.72 7.73 14.49
N ALA A 430 -13.56 8.92 13.91
CA ALA A 430 -14.54 9.99 14.07
C ALA A 430 -15.89 9.51 13.49
N ASP A 431 -16.97 9.71 14.22
CA ASP A 431 -18.30 9.27 13.78
C ASP A 431 -18.88 10.17 12.67
N PRO A 432 -19.99 9.78 12.00
CA PRO A 432 -20.53 10.54 10.87
C PRO A 432 -20.99 11.95 11.25
N ALA A 433 -21.39 12.17 12.51
CA ALA A 433 -21.83 13.48 12.97
C ALA A 433 -20.65 14.43 13.12
N GLU A 434 -19.52 13.94 13.66
CA GLU A 434 -18.28 14.73 13.72
C GLU A 434 -17.72 15.03 12.33
N VAL A 435 -17.75 14.05 11.40
CA VAL A 435 -17.38 14.27 9.99
C VAL A 435 -18.30 15.30 9.34
N GLY A 436 -19.61 15.19 9.56
CA GLY A 436 -20.60 16.14 9.05
C GLY A 436 -20.38 17.56 9.57
N ALA A 437 -20.14 17.73 10.88
CA ALA A 437 -19.85 19.02 11.49
C ALA A 437 -18.54 19.64 10.95
N PHE A 438 -17.49 18.82 10.79
CA PHE A 438 -16.23 19.26 10.21
C PHE A 438 -16.42 19.75 8.76
N LEU A 439 -17.15 19.01 7.93
CA LEU A 439 -17.49 19.42 6.57
C LEU A 439 -18.36 20.67 6.55
N ASP A 440 -19.31 20.79 7.48
CA ASP A 440 -20.19 21.95 7.57
C ASP A 440 -19.42 23.24 7.87
N ALA A 441 -18.36 23.17 8.67
CA ALA A 441 -17.50 24.33 8.96
C ALA A 441 -16.50 24.64 7.81
N ASN A 442 -16.02 23.61 7.08
CA ASN A 442 -14.83 23.75 6.23
C ASN A 442 -15.08 23.60 4.72
N ASP A 443 -16.15 22.93 4.28
CA ASP A 443 -16.54 22.87 2.87
C ASP A 443 -17.29 24.15 2.46
N VAL A 444 -16.51 25.20 2.18
CA VAL A 444 -17.03 26.52 1.81
C VAL A 444 -17.76 26.56 0.47
N THR A 445 -17.76 25.46 -0.29
CA THR A 445 -18.43 25.38 -1.61
C THR A 445 -19.88 24.93 -1.51
N ARG A 446 -20.35 24.50 -0.32
CA ARG A 446 -21.76 24.22 -0.02
C ARG A 446 -22.31 25.26 0.96
N LEU A 447 -23.64 25.45 1.00
CA LEU A 447 -24.26 26.23 2.06
C LEU A 447 -24.08 25.51 3.42
N PRO A 448 -23.82 26.26 4.52
CA PRO A 448 -23.79 25.67 5.85
C PRO A 448 -25.19 25.15 6.20
N ARG A 449 -25.23 23.97 6.81
CA ARG A 449 -26.42 23.25 7.25
C ARG A 449 -26.74 23.55 8.72
N THR A 450 -25.76 24.00 9.49
CA THR A 450 -25.91 24.27 10.93
C THR A 450 -25.45 25.68 11.32
N LEU A 451 -26.03 26.23 12.39
CA LEU A 451 -25.60 27.52 12.94
C LEU A 451 -24.13 27.52 13.41
N PRO A 452 -23.62 26.47 14.11
CA PRO A 452 -22.20 26.38 14.44
C PRO A 452 -21.30 26.39 13.20
N GLY A 453 -21.67 25.67 12.13
CA GLY A 453 -20.93 25.68 10.87
C GLY A 453 -20.92 27.06 10.21
N LEU A 454 -22.06 27.75 10.17
CA LEU A 454 -22.15 29.13 9.68
C LEU A 454 -21.27 30.08 10.52
N ALA A 455 -21.36 30.02 11.85
CA ALA A 455 -20.57 30.86 12.74
C ALA A 455 -19.06 30.63 12.56
N ALA A 456 -18.63 29.37 12.44
CA ALA A 456 -17.23 29.03 12.17
C ALA A 456 -16.74 29.63 10.85
N ARG A 457 -17.56 29.60 9.80
CA ARG A 457 -17.22 30.21 8.50
C ARG A 457 -17.12 31.73 8.58
N LEU A 458 -18.06 32.39 9.25
CA LEU A 458 -18.06 33.84 9.44
C LEU A 458 -16.83 34.30 10.24
N ASN A 459 -16.49 33.58 11.32
CA ASN A 459 -15.31 33.86 12.13
C ASN A 459 -14.00 33.70 11.35
N ALA A 460 -13.97 32.88 10.30
CA ALA A 460 -12.81 32.70 9.43
C ALA A 460 -12.65 33.79 8.35
N VAL A 461 -13.68 34.61 8.10
CA VAL A 461 -13.65 35.64 7.04
C VAL A 461 -12.53 36.67 7.22
N PRO A 462 -12.34 37.29 8.40
CA PRO A 462 -11.30 38.32 8.56
C PRO A 462 -9.91 37.83 8.19
N GLY A 463 -9.52 36.63 8.65
CA GLY A 463 -8.21 36.05 8.33
C GLY A 463 -8.03 35.74 6.84
N ARG A 464 -9.08 35.26 6.16
CA ARG A 464 -9.04 35.01 4.70
C ARG A 464 -8.90 36.30 3.91
N VAL A 465 -9.63 37.35 4.29
CA VAL A 465 -9.54 38.67 3.67
C VAL A 465 -8.15 39.26 3.88
N ALA A 466 -7.62 39.21 5.11
CA ALA A 466 -6.28 39.70 5.43
C ALA A 466 -5.21 39.01 4.58
N ALA A 467 -5.26 37.67 4.47
CA ALA A 467 -4.32 36.93 3.63
C ALA A 467 -4.43 37.32 2.13
N GLN A 468 -5.64 37.48 1.59
CA GLN A 468 -5.83 37.89 0.18
C GLN A 468 -5.33 39.32 -0.07
N VAL A 469 -5.58 40.24 0.86
CA VAL A 469 -5.09 41.63 0.78
C VAL A 469 -3.57 41.65 0.85
N ALA A 470 -2.96 40.89 1.76
CA ALA A 470 -1.50 40.77 1.87
C ALA A 470 -0.87 40.29 0.56
N VAL A 471 -1.42 39.23 -0.04
CA VAL A 471 -0.97 38.72 -1.36
C VAL A 471 -1.07 39.79 -2.45
N ALA A 472 -2.18 40.53 -2.49
CA ALA A 472 -2.37 41.60 -3.47
C ALA A 472 -1.36 42.74 -3.28
N LEU A 473 -1.12 43.18 -2.04
CA LEU A 473 -0.13 44.20 -1.70
C LEU A 473 1.30 43.76 -2.06
N ALA A 474 1.66 42.52 -1.74
CA ALA A 474 2.97 41.95 -2.06
C ALA A 474 3.24 41.97 -3.57
N ARG A 475 2.24 41.60 -4.38
CA ARG A 475 2.33 41.64 -5.85
C ARG A 475 2.50 43.04 -6.43
N HIS A 476 2.08 44.07 -5.70
CA HIS A 476 2.31 45.49 -6.07
C HIS A 476 3.60 46.07 -5.45
N GLY A 477 4.45 45.24 -4.84
CA GLY A 477 5.71 45.66 -4.24
C GLY A 477 5.59 46.33 -2.86
N LYS A 478 4.38 46.36 -2.27
CA LYS A 478 4.14 46.92 -0.92
C LYS A 478 4.39 45.86 0.16
N LEU A 479 5.65 45.45 0.29
CA LEU A 479 6.03 44.28 1.10
C LEU A 479 5.78 44.49 2.61
N THR A 480 6.10 45.67 3.14
CA THR A 480 5.87 45.99 4.56
C THR A 480 4.39 45.97 4.91
N ASP A 481 3.55 46.56 4.07
CA ASP A 481 2.10 46.55 4.26
C ASP A 481 1.55 45.13 4.18
N ALA A 482 2.02 44.33 3.21
CA ALA A 482 1.63 42.94 3.06
C ALA A 482 1.92 42.12 4.34
N LEU A 483 3.12 42.25 4.91
CA LEU A 483 3.52 41.57 6.14
C LEU A 483 2.77 42.08 7.38
N ALA A 484 2.30 43.33 7.36
CA ALA A 484 1.43 43.84 8.43
C ALA A 484 0.04 43.18 8.41
N PHE A 485 -0.49 42.84 7.22
CA PHE A 485 -1.76 42.11 7.08
C PHE A 485 -1.62 40.59 7.31
N ASP A 486 -0.59 39.97 6.76
CA ASP A 486 -0.23 38.55 7.00
C ASP A 486 1.29 38.43 7.16
N PRO A 487 1.79 38.30 8.41
CA PRO A 487 3.21 38.12 8.68
C PRO A 487 3.85 36.90 8.02
N ALA A 488 3.04 35.93 7.58
CA ALA A 488 3.49 34.72 6.87
C ALA A 488 3.18 34.77 5.36
N CYS A 489 2.88 35.95 4.80
CA CYS A 489 2.55 36.13 3.39
C CYS A 489 3.68 35.59 2.48
N PRO A 490 3.45 34.49 1.72
CA PRO A 490 4.51 33.86 0.96
C PRO A 490 5.09 34.74 -0.15
N GLU A 491 4.23 35.51 -0.83
CA GLU A 491 4.63 36.44 -1.88
C GLU A 491 5.54 37.56 -1.36
N ALA A 492 5.28 38.07 -0.15
CA ALA A 492 6.09 39.12 0.44
C ALA A 492 7.50 38.62 0.82
N HIS A 493 7.58 37.47 1.50
CA HIS A 493 8.85 36.85 1.88
C HIS A 493 9.67 36.41 0.67
N LEU A 494 9.02 35.88 -0.38
CA LEU A 494 9.68 35.57 -1.64
C LEU A 494 10.32 36.81 -2.26
N ALA A 495 9.58 37.90 -2.37
CA ALA A 495 10.08 39.13 -2.96
C ALA A 495 11.25 39.71 -2.15
N GLN A 496 11.16 39.69 -0.81
CA GLN A 496 12.24 40.15 0.07
C GLN A 496 13.50 39.29 -0.06
N ALA A 497 13.37 37.96 -0.02
CA ALA A 497 14.49 37.05 -0.16
C ALA A 497 15.21 37.23 -1.51
N THR A 498 14.45 37.39 -2.60
CA THR A 498 15.02 37.67 -3.93
C THR A 498 15.79 39.00 -3.93
N GLN A 499 15.20 40.09 -3.41
CA GLN A 499 15.86 41.40 -3.34
C GLN A 499 17.14 41.37 -2.50
N LEU A 500 17.15 40.65 -1.38
CA LEU A 500 18.35 40.51 -0.54
C LEU A 500 19.45 39.77 -1.29
N PHE A 501 19.11 38.67 -1.95
CA PHE A 501 20.09 37.90 -2.72
C PHE A 501 20.66 38.72 -3.89
N GLU A 502 19.82 39.45 -4.63
CA GLU A 502 20.24 40.34 -5.72
C GLU A 502 21.16 41.48 -5.24
N ARG A 503 20.98 41.95 -4.01
CA ARG A 503 21.83 42.97 -3.36
C ARG A 503 23.14 42.41 -2.80
N GLY A 504 23.43 41.14 -3.01
CA GLY A 504 24.69 40.50 -2.62
C GLY A 504 24.76 40.02 -1.17
N PHE A 505 23.63 39.90 -0.47
CA PHE A 505 23.59 39.30 0.87
C PHE A 505 23.96 37.81 0.80
N ALA A 506 24.42 37.26 1.93
CA ALA A 506 24.84 35.86 1.97
C ALA A 506 23.64 34.93 1.68
N PRO A 507 23.82 33.80 0.95
CA PRO A 507 22.72 32.90 0.63
C PRO A 507 21.95 32.40 1.87
N ARG A 508 22.63 32.20 3.00
CA ARG A 508 22.00 31.81 4.27
C ARG A 508 21.05 32.89 4.80
N GLU A 509 21.47 34.15 4.77
CA GLU A 509 20.65 35.28 5.23
C GLU A 509 19.39 35.40 4.38
N ALA A 510 19.53 35.41 3.04
CA ALA A 510 18.37 35.49 2.14
C ALA A 510 17.43 34.28 2.29
N ARG A 511 17.98 33.09 2.58
CA ARG A 511 17.21 31.86 2.79
C ARG A 511 16.31 31.94 4.01
N ASP A 512 16.84 32.45 5.13
CA ASP A 512 16.14 32.45 6.41
C ASP A 512 14.88 33.37 6.38
N PHE A 513 14.83 34.36 5.48
CA PHE A 513 13.62 35.15 5.21
C PHE A 513 12.46 34.33 4.62
N LEU A 514 12.72 33.15 4.04
CA LEU A 514 11.66 32.30 3.48
C LEU A 514 10.99 31.40 4.53
N ASP A 515 11.57 31.29 5.74
CA ASP A 515 11.08 30.38 6.77
C ASP A 515 9.67 30.71 7.28
N PRO A 516 9.29 31.97 7.53
CA PRO A 516 7.92 32.29 7.95
C PRO A 516 6.88 31.90 6.90
N ALA A 517 7.18 32.10 5.61
CA ALA A 517 6.32 31.74 4.48
C ALA A 517 6.11 30.23 4.32
N LEU A 518 7.08 29.43 4.78
CA LEU A 518 7.07 27.97 4.66
C LEU A 518 6.83 27.28 6.00
N SER A 519 6.57 28.06 7.04
CA SER A 519 6.34 27.60 8.40
C SER A 519 5.13 26.67 8.49
N GLY A 520 5.19 25.75 9.47
CA GLY A 520 4.12 24.78 9.70
C GLY A 520 3.87 23.82 8.54
N GLY A 521 4.73 23.76 7.51
CA GLY A 521 4.53 22.89 6.35
C GLY A 521 3.72 23.53 5.20
N ARG A 522 3.49 24.86 5.21
CA ARG A 522 2.82 25.55 4.11
C ARG A 522 3.58 25.37 2.79
N PHE A 523 2.87 25.06 1.72
CA PHE A 523 3.46 24.84 0.39
C PHE A 523 3.38 26.10 -0.46
N HIS A 524 4.53 26.58 -0.92
CA HIS A 524 4.62 27.66 -1.89
C HIS A 524 5.78 27.39 -2.85
N ALA A 525 5.48 26.86 -4.04
CA ALA A 525 6.49 26.30 -4.94
C ALA A 525 7.62 27.28 -5.30
N PRO A 526 7.36 28.57 -5.63
CA PRO A 526 8.45 29.51 -5.91
C PRO A 526 9.37 29.74 -4.71
N ALA A 527 8.83 29.83 -3.50
CA ALA A 527 9.62 30.00 -2.28
C ALA A 527 10.45 28.75 -1.97
N LEU A 528 9.87 27.55 -2.13
CA LEU A 528 10.61 26.29 -1.98
C LEU A 528 11.76 26.17 -2.97
N ARG A 529 11.54 26.51 -4.25
CA ARG A 529 12.61 26.49 -5.27
C ARG A 529 13.73 27.46 -4.92
N LEU A 530 13.39 28.70 -4.54
CA LEU A 530 14.40 29.69 -4.15
C LEU A 530 15.16 29.25 -2.89
N ARG A 531 14.45 28.73 -1.87
CA ARG A 531 15.07 28.26 -0.63
C ARG A 531 16.00 27.07 -0.87
N ALA A 532 15.62 26.13 -1.74
CA ALA A 532 16.48 25.04 -2.16
C ALA A 532 17.76 25.55 -2.85
N ASP A 533 17.64 26.55 -3.72
CA ASP A 533 18.76 27.12 -4.48
C ASP A 533 19.74 27.85 -3.57
N LEU A 534 19.22 28.65 -2.65
CA LEU A 534 20.01 29.34 -1.65
C LEU A 534 20.67 28.33 -0.69
N SER A 535 19.98 27.24 -0.33
CA SER A 535 20.54 26.17 0.49
C SER A 535 21.69 25.44 -0.20
N VAL A 536 21.57 25.13 -1.50
CA VAL A 536 22.67 24.56 -2.31
C VAL A 536 23.88 25.52 -2.32
N ARG A 537 23.66 26.81 -2.55
CA ARG A 537 24.74 27.83 -2.53
C ARG A 537 25.37 27.98 -1.15
N ALA A 538 24.58 27.81 -0.10
CA ALA A 538 25.01 27.83 1.31
C ALA A 538 25.62 26.51 1.81
N THR A 539 25.75 25.51 0.91
CA THR A 539 26.18 24.13 1.18
C THR A 539 25.36 23.39 2.24
N ASP A 540 24.09 23.79 2.43
CA ASP A 540 23.11 23.10 3.27
C ASP A 540 22.30 22.10 2.45
N TRP A 541 22.93 20.97 2.16
CA TRP A 541 22.36 19.92 1.31
C TRP A 541 21.11 19.26 1.93
N ARG A 542 21.00 19.22 3.27
CA ARG A 542 19.85 18.61 3.94
C ARG A 542 18.61 19.48 3.80
N ALA A 543 18.74 20.80 3.99
CA ALA A 543 17.66 21.74 3.76
C ALA A 543 17.21 21.73 2.29
N ALA A 544 18.18 21.76 1.36
CA ALA A 544 17.89 21.68 -0.07
C ALA A 544 17.12 20.41 -0.44
N ARG A 545 17.52 19.25 0.09
CA ARG A 545 16.84 17.98 -0.13
C ARG A 545 15.39 18.05 0.33
N GLY A 546 15.14 18.54 1.54
CA GLY A 546 13.79 18.63 2.10
C GLY A 546 12.84 19.47 1.25
N ASP A 547 13.32 20.61 0.73
CA ASP A 547 12.50 21.48 -0.13
C ASP A 547 12.22 20.86 -1.50
N LEU A 548 13.23 20.21 -2.11
CA LEU A 548 13.07 19.51 -3.39
C LEU A 548 12.13 18.30 -3.26
N GLU A 549 12.24 17.53 -2.19
CA GLU A 549 11.32 16.41 -1.92
C GLU A 549 9.88 16.89 -1.75
N ARG A 550 9.65 18.04 -1.09
CA ARG A 550 8.32 18.65 -0.99
C ARG A 550 7.76 19.06 -2.36
N LEU A 551 8.59 19.65 -3.22
CA LEU A 551 8.21 19.99 -4.60
C LEU A 551 7.83 18.74 -5.40
N LEU A 552 8.61 17.66 -5.28
CA LEU A 552 8.41 16.42 -6.02
C LEU A 552 7.27 15.55 -5.46
N ASP A 553 6.95 15.67 -4.17
CA ASP A 553 5.75 15.09 -3.59
C ASP A 553 4.48 15.76 -4.16
N ALA A 554 4.53 17.07 -4.44
CA ALA A 554 3.42 17.76 -5.10
C ALA A 554 3.38 17.46 -6.61
N ASP A 555 4.52 17.53 -7.28
CA ASP A 555 4.65 17.29 -8.72
C ASP A 555 5.84 16.37 -9.02
N PRO A 556 5.62 15.06 -9.10
CA PRO A 556 6.67 14.12 -9.46
C PRO A 556 7.23 14.33 -10.87
N ALA A 557 6.59 15.09 -11.75
CA ALA A 557 7.09 15.35 -13.10
C ALA A 557 7.99 16.60 -13.20
N ASP A 558 8.26 17.30 -12.08
CA ASP A 558 9.10 18.50 -12.07
C ASP A 558 10.58 18.19 -12.33
N THR A 559 10.94 18.12 -13.62
CA THR A 559 12.30 17.80 -14.09
C THR A 559 13.36 18.74 -13.55
N ALA A 560 13.05 20.02 -13.37
CA ALA A 560 14.03 21.00 -12.85
C ALA A 560 14.40 20.69 -11.40
N SER A 561 13.41 20.38 -10.56
CA SER A 561 13.64 19.98 -9.17
C SER A 561 14.33 18.62 -9.07
N ARG A 562 14.00 17.66 -9.96
CA ARG A 562 14.68 16.34 -10.00
C ARG A 562 16.16 16.45 -10.34
N ARG A 563 16.50 17.19 -11.40
CA ARG A 563 17.91 17.41 -11.80
C ARG A 563 18.72 18.02 -10.66
N LYS A 564 18.14 18.97 -9.93
CA LYS A 564 18.77 19.58 -8.76
C LYS A 564 18.94 18.57 -7.62
N LEU A 565 17.95 17.72 -7.39
CA LEU A 565 17.98 16.68 -6.36
C LEU A 565 19.11 15.66 -6.61
N VAL A 566 19.41 15.31 -7.87
CA VAL A 566 20.54 14.43 -8.22
C VAL A 566 21.84 14.94 -7.58
N ARG A 567 22.16 16.22 -7.80
CA ARG A 567 23.37 16.84 -7.22
C ARG A 567 23.32 16.84 -5.70
N VAL A 568 22.18 17.20 -5.11
CA VAL A 568 22.02 17.26 -3.65
C VAL A 568 22.23 15.89 -3.00
N LEU A 569 21.69 14.82 -3.61
CA LEU A 569 21.86 13.45 -3.12
C LEU A 569 23.31 12.98 -3.25
N LEU A 570 23.99 13.32 -4.36
CA LEU A 570 25.40 13.02 -4.55
C LEU A 570 26.28 13.67 -3.49
N GLU A 571 26.06 14.96 -3.17
CA GLU A 571 26.82 15.66 -2.12
C GLU A 571 26.53 15.14 -0.71
N LEU A 572 25.35 14.53 -0.49
CA LEU A 572 25.00 13.82 0.74
C LEU A 572 25.60 12.40 0.80
N GLY A 573 26.34 11.94 -0.22
CA GLY A 573 26.90 10.59 -0.31
C GLY A 573 25.85 9.50 -0.56
N LYS A 574 24.71 9.86 -1.15
CA LYS A 574 23.58 8.97 -1.44
C LYS A 574 23.55 8.59 -2.92
N ASP A 575 24.64 8.01 -3.41
CA ASP A 575 24.87 7.72 -4.83
C ASP A 575 23.76 6.88 -5.48
N ALA A 576 23.21 5.90 -4.75
CA ALA A 576 22.13 5.06 -5.25
C ALA A 576 20.81 5.85 -5.42
N ASP A 577 20.47 6.68 -4.43
CA ASP A 577 19.31 7.58 -4.49
C ASP A 577 19.50 8.60 -5.63
N ALA A 578 20.72 9.12 -5.81
CA ALA A 578 21.05 10.05 -6.88
C ALA A 578 20.91 9.41 -8.27
N ALA A 579 21.39 8.19 -8.46
CA ALA A 579 21.21 7.45 -9.71
C ALA A 579 19.73 7.13 -9.97
N SER A 580 18.95 6.78 -8.94
CA SER A 580 17.50 6.62 -9.08
C SER A 580 16.84 7.93 -9.52
N ALA A 581 17.23 9.07 -8.95
CA ALA A 581 16.72 10.38 -9.33
C ALA A 581 17.06 10.77 -10.78
N VAL A 582 18.20 10.31 -11.32
CA VAL A 582 18.56 10.44 -12.75
C VAL A 582 17.56 9.69 -13.62
N GLY A 583 17.29 8.42 -13.30
CA GLY A 583 16.29 7.62 -14.02
C GLY A 583 14.90 8.27 -13.97
N ASP A 584 14.48 8.75 -12.81
CA ASP A 584 13.22 9.47 -12.64
C ASP A 584 13.13 10.75 -13.48
N ALA A 585 14.21 11.53 -13.56
CA ALA A 585 14.25 12.74 -14.37
C ALA A 585 14.03 12.44 -15.86
N VAL A 586 14.66 11.36 -16.36
CA VAL A 586 14.47 10.90 -17.74
C VAL A 586 13.06 10.37 -17.97
N ARG A 587 12.48 9.62 -17.03
CA ARG A 587 11.10 9.13 -17.13
C ARG A 587 10.08 10.28 -17.13
N ALA A 588 10.34 11.32 -16.36
CA ALA A 588 9.49 12.52 -16.30
C ALA A 588 9.57 13.31 -17.61
N ASP A 589 10.76 13.48 -18.17
CA ASP A 589 10.98 14.18 -19.44
C ASP A 589 12.22 13.63 -20.17
N ALA A 590 11.99 12.76 -21.17
CA ALA A 590 13.06 12.19 -21.97
C ALA A 590 13.77 13.25 -22.85
N GLY A 591 13.10 14.37 -23.17
CA GLY A 591 13.69 15.48 -23.92
C GLY A 591 14.79 16.22 -23.15
N SER A 592 14.82 16.08 -21.82
CA SER A 592 15.83 16.68 -20.96
C SER A 592 17.17 15.94 -20.93
N LEU A 593 17.30 14.80 -21.64
CA LEU A 593 18.46 13.91 -21.57
C LEU A 593 19.79 14.65 -21.80
N THR A 594 19.87 15.51 -22.82
CA THR A 594 21.10 16.27 -23.11
C THR A 594 21.51 17.16 -21.95
N ASN A 595 20.55 17.88 -21.36
CA ASN A 595 20.80 18.74 -20.21
C ASN A 595 21.22 17.92 -18.97
N LEU A 596 20.61 16.75 -18.77
CA LEU A 596 20.96 15.85 -17.68
C LEU A 596 22.37 15.29 -17.84
N VAL A 597 22.79 14.90 -19.06
CA VAL A 597 24.16 14.44 -19.33
C VAL A 597 25.17 15.56 -19.09
N THR A 598 24.84 16.80 -19.45
CA THR A 598 25.66 17.97 -19.08
C THR A 598 25.82 18.10 -17.57
N ASP A 599 24.73 18.02 -16.80
CA ASP A 599 24.80 18.08 -15.33
C ASP A 599 25.64 16.95 -14.73
N LEU A 600 25.52 15.72 -15.27
CA LEU A 600 26.31 14.57 -14.82
C LEU A 600 27.81 14.80 -15.06
N ASN A 601 28.18 15.40 -16.20
CA ASN A 601 29.57 15.76 -16.49
C ASN A 601 30.08 16.85 -15.55
N GLU A 602 29.29 17.90 -15.28
CA GLU A 602 29.67 18.94 -14.32
C GLU A 602 29.89 18.38 -12.90
N GLN A 603 29.07 17.42 -12.50
CA GLN A 603 29.22 16.71 -11.22
C GLN A 603 30.48 15.83 -11.19
N ALA A 604 30.78 15.15 -12.29
CA ALA A 604 32.02 14.38 -12.44
C ALA A 604 33.25 15.29 -12.36
N ASP A 605 33.21 16.48 -12.97
CA ASP A 605 34.28 17.48 -12.88
C ASP A 605 34.47 17.98 -11.44
N ALA A 606 33.38 18.16 -10.69
CA ALA A 606 33.45 18.51 -9.26
C ALA A 606 34.07 17.39 -8.41
N LEU A 607 33.71 16.13 -8.68
CA LEU A 607 34.30 14.96 -8.01
C LEU A 607 35.80 14.83 -8.33
N GLU A 608 36.21 15.06 -9.58
CA GLU A 608 37.62 15.03 -9.97
C GLU A 608 38.44 16.10 -9.23
N LYS A 609 37.89 17.31 -9.05
CA LYS A 609 38.52 18.36 -8.24
C LYS A 609 38.60 18.00 -6.76
N LYS A 610 37.57 17.32 -6.23
CA LYS A 610 37.49 16.90 -4.81
C LYS A 610 38.43 15.72 -4.51
N PHE A 611 38.64 14.84 -5.48
CA PHE A 611 39.46 13.63 -5.36
C PHE A 611 40.54 13.58 -6.45
N PRO A 612 41.53 14.49 -6.41
CA PRO A 612 42.59 14.52 -7.41
C PRO A 612 43.37 13.20 -7.42
N GLY A 613 43.60 12.63 -8.61
CA GLY A 613 44.33 11.36 -8.78
C GLY A 613 43.48 10.09 -8.64
N ALA A 614 42.16 10.21 -8.44
CA ALA A 614 41.24 9.07 -8.34
C ALA A 614 40.18 9.07 -9.46
N PRO A 615 40.55 8.85 -10.74
CA PRO A 615 39.62 8.93 -11.87
C PRO A 615 38.47 7.92 -11.81
N GLY A 616 38.62 6.83 -11.04
CA GLY A 616 37.55 5.85 -10.82
C GLY A 616 36.32 6.41 -10.09
N VAL A 617 36.49 7.45 -9.27
CA VAL A 617 35.37 8.10 -8.54
C VAL A 617 34.40 8.81 -9.51
N PRO A 618 34.85 9.80 -10.31
CA PRO A 618 33.97 10.42 -11.30
C PRO A 618 33.54 9.47 -12.42
N ALA A 619 34.39 8.52 -12.84
CA ALA A 619 34.00 7.50 -13.82
C ALA A 619 32.85 6.62 -13.31
N GLY A 620 32.95 6.14 -12.07
CA GLY A 620 31.91 5.33 -11.44
C GLY A 620 30.59 6.09 -11.25
N TRP A 621 30.65 7.40 -10.98
CA TRP A 621 29.46 8.25 -10.94
C TRP A 621 28.78 8.34 -12.33
N LEU A 622 29.54 8.69 -13.37
CA LEU A 622 28.99 8.77 -14.73
C LEU A 622 28.41 7.43 -15.19
N GLU A 623 29.10 6.33 -14.90
CA GLU A 623 28.64 4.99 -15.25
C GLU A 623 27.29 4.68 -14.60
N ARG A 624 27.12 4.96 -13.30
CA ARG A 624 25.85 4.78 -12.58
C ARG A 624 24.74 5.68 -13.14
N GLY A 625 25.01 6.97 -13.30
CA GLY A 625 24.04 7.94 -13.80
C GLY A 625 23.58 7.62 -15.23
N LEU A 626 24.51 7.39 -16.15
CA LEU A 626 24.19 7.06 -17.55
C LEU A 626 23.49 5.70 -17.68
N THR A 627 23.82 4.73 -16.81
CA THR A 627 23.10 3.45 -16.74
C THR A 627 21.64 3.66 -16.32
N ALA A 628 21.41 4.44 -15.26
CA ALA A 628 20.04 4.74 -14.81
C ALA A 628 19.24 5.50 -15.87
N ALA A 629 19.87 6.47 -16.56
CA ALA A 629 19.26 7.19 -17.67
C ALA A 629 18.90 6.24 -18.83
N ARG A 630 19.82 5.36 -19.25
CA ARG A 630 19.57 4.35 -20.30
C ARG A 630 18.39 3.45 -19.95
N ASP A 631 18.35 2.95 -18.72
CA ASP A 631 17.32 1.99 -18.30
C ASP A 631 15.93 2.64 -18.25
N ALA A 632 15.88 3.94 -17.93
CA ALA A 632 14.68 4.77 -17.92
C ALA A 632 14.18 5.16 -19.33
N LEU A 633 15.04 5.18 -20.35
CA LEU A 633 14.64 5.55 -21.71
C LEU A 633 13.76 4.46 -22.36
N PRO A 634 12.74 4.86 -23.16
CA PRO A 634 12.08 3.94 -24.07
C PRO A 634 13.07 3.40 -25.11
N ALA A 635 12.70 2.33 -25.81
CA ALA A 635 13.48 1.84 -26.95
C ALA A 635 13.60 2.93 -28.03
N GLY A 636 14.81 3.17 -28.52
CA GLY A 636 15.09 4.19 -29.52
C GLY A 636 16.54 4.71 -29.49
N PRO A 637 16.86 5.71 -30.33
CA PRO A 637 18.24 6.15 -30.58
C PRO A 637 18.98 6.62 -29.32
N GLY A 638 18.29 7.31 -28.39
CA GLY A 638 18.90 7.76 -27.13
C GLY A 638 19.35 6.59 -26.24
N ARG A 639 18.52 5.53 -26.14
CA ARG A 639 18.86 4.32 -25.37
C ARG A 639 19.99 3.54 -26.03
N GLU A 640 19.96 3.42 -27.35
CA GLU A 640 21.01 2.76 -28.13
C GLU A 640 22.35 3.49 -28.01
N GLY A 641 22.34 4.82 -28.12
CA GLY A 641 23.53 5.67 -27.95
C GLY A 641 24.18 5.50 -26.58
N LEU A 642 23.40 5.57 -25.49
CA LEU A 642 23.91 5.32 -24.15
C LEU A 642 24.40 3.89 -23.95
N THR A 643 23.70 2.90 -24.53
CA THR A 643 24.13 1.50 -24.49
C THR A 643 25.50 1.30 -25.14
N ALA A 644 25.71 1.90 -26.32
CA ALA A 644 26.97 1.86 -27.03
C ALA A 644 28.09 2.57 -26.25
N ALA A 645 27.80 3.73 -25.66
CA ALA A 645 28.75 4.46 -24.82
C ALA A 645 29.20 3.64 -23.60
N LEU A 646 28.24 3.07 -22.86
CA LEU A 646 28.53 2.23 -21.69
C LEU A 646 29.31 0.95 -22.07
N ARG A 647 28.97 0.30 -23.19
CA ARG A 647 29.73 -0.86 -23.70
C ARG A 647 31.17 -0.52 -24.04
N ARG A 648 31.44 0.62 -24.68
CA ARG A 648 32.80 1.04 -25.01
C ARG A 648 33.64 1.30 -23.76
N ALA A 649 33.01 1.79 -22.70
CA ALA A 649 33.67 2.08 -21.43
C ALA A 649 33.95 0.80 -20.60
N ALA A 650 33.23 -0.30 -20.89
CA ALA A 650 33.40 -1.58 -20.21
C ALA A 650 34.76 -2.22 -20.56
N GLY A 651 35.57 -2.48 -19.54
CA GLY A 651 36.92 -3.05 -19.70
C GLY A 651 38.04 -2.02 -19.90
N ALA A 652 37.72 -0.73 -19.99
CA ALA A 652 38.70 0.35 -20.04
C ALA A 652 39.29 0.67 -18.65
N THR A 653 40.51 1.22 -18.64
CA THR A 653 41.12 1.79 -17.42
C THR A 653 40.28 2.95 -16.88
N ASP A 654 40.38 3.29 -15.60
CA ASP A 654 39.54 4.33 -15.00
C ASP A 654 39.62 5.71 -15.70
N ALA A 655 40.82 6.11 -16.13
CA ALA A 655 41.02 7.37 -16.85
C ALA A 655 40.43 7.34 -18.27
N GLU A 656 40.57 6.20 -18.97
CA GLU A 656 39.99 6.00 -20.29
C GLU A 656 38.45 5.90 -20.22
N ARG A 657 37.94 5.19 -19.20
CA ARG A 657 36.50 5.08 -18.92
C ARG A 657 35.89 6.46 -18.68
N LEU A 658 36.50 7.29 -17.84
CA LEU A 658 36.06 8.67 -17.60
C LEU A 658 35.95 9.47 -18.91
N ARG A 659 36.98 9.38 -19.77
CA ARG A 659 37.00 10.05 -21.08
C ARG A 659 35.89 9.55 -22.01
N LEU A 660 35.67 8.24 -22.08
CA LEU A 660 34.65 7.63 -22.93
C LEU A 660 33.23 8.00 -22.48
N LEU A 661 32.98 7.98 -21.17
CA LEU A 661 31.66 8.31 -20.60
C LEU A 661 31.31 9.80 -20.75
N ARG A 662 32.29 10.71 -20.64
CA ARG A 662 32.10 12.14 -20.94
C ARG A 662 31.59 12.40 -22.36
N GLY A 663 31.96 11.53 -23.30
CA GLY A 663 31.53 11.60 -24.69
C GLY A 663 30.10 11.11 -24.96
N ALA A 664 29.39 10.55 -23.97
CA ALA A 664 28.08 9.90 -24.18
C ALA A 664 26.95 10.86 -24.58
N GLY A 665 27.11 12.17 -24.37
CA GLY A 665 26.13 13.21 -24.76
C GLY A 665 26.37 13.86 -26.12
N ARG A 666 27.37 13.39 -26.89
CA ARG A 666 27.75 13.93 -28.20
C ARG A 666 27.22 13.09 -29.36
#